data_AF-A0A7Y5EAY2-F1
#
_entry.id   AF-A0A7Y5EAY2-F1
#
_cell.length_a   1.000
_cell.length_b   1.000
_cell.length_c   1.000
_cell.angle_alpha   90.00
_cell.angle_beta   90.00
_cell.angle_gamma   90.00
#
_symmetry.space_group_name_H-M   'P 1'
#
loop_
_entity.id
_entity.type
_entity.pdbx_description
1 polymer ?
#
loop_
_entity_poly.entity_id
_entity_poly.type
_entity_poly.pdbx_seq_one_letter_code
_entity_poly.pdbx_strand_id
1 'polypeptide(L)'
;MDDVLPRPRLLLLSKGAQRIATLPALLPDFELQCGGVDDIQQSDWVMAWGRKPSAAIAMTQAQSAGKPVLTLEDGFLRSVGLGAEEPPLSIIVDTVGIYHDASQPSRLEQLIAEPLSAQEQVRASELQVLWQEQRVSKYNSARIEIPALPDNCVLVADQTKGDASLQNASVEDFAAMLQAALARYPNSTILLKVHPDVVAGRKSGHFDLSSVAANPRVRVLAENIHPAELLPKMRAVYVMTSQLGFDALLWGVPVHTWGMPFYAGWGLTDDRLSAPVRRRPVSLGQLIHASLVRYPRYICPERSGPSTPETLIKWLGLQRRQRSQIPAQVQVCGFSRWKEPLAKLFFDGSSIRFVKPKRRLSHSLSVVSWGCKQDERLQGHRQSVHRVEDGFLRSVGLGAGKARPLSWVVDDLGIYYDATRTSRLERILADHAFDPHLIERAKSLRLAICNAGLTKYNLPGCVWQRPTAVQQVILVTGQVEGDASIRFGSNRIHSNLHLLRAVRERNPDAWVLYKPHPEVLAGTRPRGDDEEQTVHWCDEVISDTPLQQLLEVVDEVHVLTSQSGFEALLRGVPVTTYGQPFYAGWGLTQDMDLRPEVQARRSRKLTLDQLVAGTLLLYPTYVSRITNRFTTPEQTLYELQNWHALPPQPGATSRWQDLKRRLSSLLGMKRPTD
;
A
#
# COMPACT_ATOMS: atom_id res chain seq x y z
N MET A 1 -7.47 -22.71 32.41
CA MET A 1 -8.49 -22.57 31.35
C MET A 1 -9.28 -21.35 31.76
N ASP A 2 -8.96 -20.19 31.19
CA ASP A 2 -9.68 -18.97 31.52
C ASP A 2 -11.10 -19.11 30.97
N ASP A 3 -12.09 -19.08 31.87
CA ASP A 3 -13.51 -19.04 31.55
C ASP A 3 -13.81 -17.72 30.84
N VAL A 4 -13.59 -17.69 29.52
CA VAL A 4 -14.06 -16.60 28.67
C VAL A 4 -15.58 -16.70 28.67
N LEU A 5 -16.24 -15.78 29.39
CA LEU A 5 -17.69 -15.62 29.36
C LEU A 5 -18.19 -15.67 27.90
N PRO A 6 -19.29 -16.40 27.62
CA PRO A 6 -19.81 -16.52 26.27
C PRO A 6 -20.16 -15.15 25.71
N ARG A 7 -19.71 -14.89 24.48
CA ARG A 7 -19.99 -13.62 23.78
C ARG A 7 -21.49 -13.52 23.45
N PRO A 8 -22.13 -12.36 23.62
CA PRO A 8 -23.52 -12.17 23.24
C PRO A 8 -23.73 -12.44 21.74
N ARG A 9 -24.83 -13.13 21.42
CA ARG A 9 -25.22 -13.45 20.04
C ARG A 9 -25.88 -12.26 19.39
N LEU A 10 -25.29 -11.80 18.29
CA LEU A 10 -25.83 -10.73 17.47
C LEU A 10 -26.46 -11.31 16.20
N LEU A 11 -27.78 -11.20 16.07
CA LEU A 11 -28.51 -11.68 14.91
C LEU A 11 -28.46 -10.67 13.75
N LEU A 12 -27.99 -11.14 12.60
CA LEU A 12 -27.95 -10.39 11.35
C LEU A 12 -29.11 -10.84 10.46
N LEU A 13 -30.15 -10.03 10.33
CA LEU A 13 -31.29 -10.31 9.45
C LEU A 13 -31.00 -9.94 7.98
N SER A 14 -30.22 -8.89 7.75
CA SER A 14 -29.93 -8.38 6.40
C SER A 14 -28.94 -9.29 5.67
N LYS A 15 -29.35 -9.82 4.51
CA LYS A 15 -28.46 -10.59 3.60
C LYS A 15 -27.22 -9.82 3.16
N GLY A 16 -27.31 -8.48 3.05
CA GLY A 16 -26.16 -7.64 2.75
C GLY A 16 -25.11 -7.70 3.86
N ALA A 17 -25.54 -7.58 5.11
CA ALA A 17 -24.63 -7.60 6.26
C ALA A 17 -24.05 -9.00 6.52
N GLN A 18 -24.83 -10.07 6.30
CA GLN A 18 -24.37 -11.46 6.40
C GLN A 18 -23.19 -11.76 5.45
N ARG A 19 -23.00 -10.97 4.38
CA ARG A 19 -21.91 -11.15 3.40
C ARG A 19 -20.68 -10.29 3.68
N ILE A 20 -20.69 -9.46 4.72
CA ILE A 20 -19.56 -8.58 5.03
C ILE A 20 -18.45 -9.40 5.69
N ALA A 21 -17.43 -9.76 4.91
CA ALA A 21 -16.33 -10.61 5.35
C ALA A 21 -15.50 -10.02 6.51
N THR A 22 -15.48 -8.69 6.65
CA THR A 22 -14.72 -7.99 7.72
C THR A 22 -15.50 -7.85 9.03
N LEU A 23 -16.81 -8.12 9.02
CA LEU A 23 -17.69 -7.85 10.15
C LEU A 23 -17.33 -8.65 11.42
N PRO A 24 -16.94 -9.94 11.34
CA PRO A 24 -16.49 -10.68 12.53
C PRO A 24 -15.27 -10.03 13.22
N ALA A 25 -14.32 -9.50 12.45
CA ALA A 25 -13.14 -8.84 12.99
C ALA A 25 -13.45 -7.44 13.56
N LEU A 26 -14.50 -6.78 13.06
CA LEU A 26 -14.96 -5.47 13.53
C LEU A 26 -15.85 -5.57 14.77
N LEU A 27 -16.47 -6.72 15.02
CA LEU A 27 -17.33 -6.99 16.18
C LEU A 27 -16.82 -8.19 16.99
N PRO A 28 -15.58 -8.16 17.51
CA PRO A 28 -14.99 -9.30 18.20
C PRO A 28 -15.75 -9.68 19.48
N ASP A 29 -16.46 -8.71 20.08
CA ASP A 29 -17.24 -8.86 21.31
C ASP A 29 -18.55 -9.63 21.11
N PHE A 30 -18.98 -9.87 19.87
CA PHE A 30 -20.22 -10.56 19.54
C PHE A 30 -19.96 -11.90 18.84
N GLU A 31 -20.82 -12.88 19.10
CA GLU A 31 -20.97 -14.05 18.24
C GLU A 31 -21.97 -13.71 17.12
N LEU A 32 -21.51 -13.60 15.87
CA LEU A 32 -22.38 -13.22 14.76
C LEU A 32 -23.25 -14.39 14.29
N GLN A 33 -24.56 -14.26 14.45
CA GLN A 33 -25.55 -15.25 14.00
C GLN A 33 -26.19 -14.76 12.69
N CYS A 34 -25.93 -15.45 11.59
CA CYS A 34 -26.63 -15.19 10.32
C CYS A 34 -27.95 -15.96 10.30
N GLY A 35 -29.08 -15.25 10.23
CA GLY A 35 -30.39 -15.87 10.36
C GLY A 35 -31.54 -15.08 9.76
N GLY A 36 -32.76 -15.53 10.04
CA GLY A 36 -34.03 -14.87 9.72
C GLY A 36 -34.76 -14.38 10.97
N VAL A 37 -35.98 -13.90 10.78
CA VAL A 37 -36.83 -13.37 11.88
C VAL A 37 -37.12 -14.44 12.93
N ASP A 38 -37.26 -15.70 12.51
CA ASP A 38 -37.55 -16.83 13.40
C ASP A 38 -36.42 -17.11 14.42
N ASP A 39 -35.20 -16.64 14.13
CA ASP A 39 -34.03 -16.84 14.99
C ASP A 39 -33.93 -15.81 16.13
N ILE A 40 -34.77 -14.76 16.14
CA ILE A 40 -34.67 -13.64 17.09
C ILE A 40 -34.76 -14.10 18.54
N GLN A 41 -35.62 -15.07 18.83
CA GLN A 41 -35.80 -15.56 20.20
C GLN A 41 -34.52 -16.19 20.78
N GLN A 42 -33.67 -16.76 19.92
CA GLN A 42 -32.42 -17.43 20.29
C GLN A 42 -31.19 -16.50 20.29
N SER A 43 -31.41 -15.21 20.01
CA SER A 43 -30.38 -14.18 19.97
C SER A 43 -30.44 -13.26 21.19
N ASP A 44 -29.31 -12.63 21.52
CA ASP A 44 -29.22 -11.64 22.61
C ASP A 44 -29.46 -10.23 22.08
N TRP A 45 -29.01 -9.95 20.85
CA TRP A 45 -29.11 -8.65 20.18
C TRP A 45 -29.57 -8.81 18.73
N VAL A 46 -30.25 -7.80 18.21
CA VAL A 46 -30.60 -7.72 16.78
C VAL A 46 -29.83 -6.58 16.12
N MET A 47 -29.16 -6.88 15.02
CA MET A 47 -28.42 -5.88 14.25
C MET A 47 -29.33 -5.13 13.28
N ALA A 48 -29.21 -3.81 13.24
CA ALA A 48 -29.84 -2.96 12.23
C ALA A 48 -28.80 -2.10 11.50
N TRP A 49 -28.88 -2.01 10.17
CA TRP A 49 -27.91 -1.24 9.37
C TRP A 49 -28.46 0.14 9.00
N GLY A 50 -28.03 1.17 9.72
CA GLY A 50 -28.49 2.55 9.58
C GLY A 50 -30.01 2.66 9.71
N ARG A 51 -30.63 3.45 8.82
CA ARG A 51 -32.11 3.62 8.73
C ARG A 51 -32.70 3.08 7.43
N LYS A 52 -32.11 2.02 6.87
CA LYS A 52 -32.62 1.36 5.65
C LYS A 52 -33.98 0.68 5.94
N PRO A 53 -34.82 0.36 4.94
CA PRO A 53 -36.05 -0.40 5.15
C PRO A 53 -35.84 -1.73 5.90
N SER A 54 -34.73 -2.42 5.63
CA SER A 54 -34.35 -3.63 6.36
C SER A 54 -34.04 -3.37 7.84
N ALA A 55 -33.52 -2.17 8.17
CA ALA A 55 -33.25 -1.76 9.55
C ALA A 55 -34.55 -1.49 10.30
N ALA A 56 -35.56 -0.88 9.65
CA ALA A 56 -36.88 -0.70 10.24
C ALA A 56 -37.52 -2.04 10.59
N ILE A 57 -37.45 -3.04 9.69
CA ILE A 57 -37.91 -4.40 9.98
C ILE A 57 -37.16 -4.99 11.19
N ALA A 58 -35.83 -4.89 11.21
CA ALA A 58 -35.02 -5.41 12.32
C ALA A 58 -35.39 -4.75 13.66
N MET A 59 -35.58 -3.43 13.67
CA MET A 59 -35.97 -2.67 14.86
C MET A 59 -37.37 -3.06 15.36
N THR A 60 -38.35 -3.16 14.46
CA THR A 60 -39.72 -3.58 14.82
C THR A 60 -39.72 -5.00 15.38
N GLN A 61 -39.02 -5.93 14.74
CA GLN A 61 -38.98 -7.33 15.20
C GLN A 61 -38.23 -7.47 16.53
N ALA A 62 -37.14 -6.73 16.72
CA ALA A 62 -36.42 -6.67 17.99
C ALA A 62 -37.31 -6.12 19.11
N GLN A 63 -38.05 -5.04 18.85
CA GLN A 63 -38.99 -4.46 19.81
C GLN A 63 -40.09 -5.45 20.19
N SER A 64 -40.72 -6.12 19.22
CA SER A 64 -41.74 -7.14 19.47
C SER A 64 -41.22 -8.31 20.30
N ALA A 65 -39.93 -8.64 20.17
CA ALA A 65 -39.28 -9.71 20.93
C ALA A 65 -38.58 -9.25 22.22
N GLY A 66 -38.65 -7.97 22.57
CA GLY A 66 -37.97 -7.39 23.73
C GLY A 66 -36.44 -7.46 23.67
N LYS A 67 -35.85 -7.50 22.46
CA LYS A 67 -34.41 -7.60 22.25
C LYS A 67 -33.79 -6.21 22.01
N PRO A 68 -32.60 -5.93 22.57
CA PRO A 68 -31.87 -4.69 22.26
C PRO A 68 -31.39 -4.66 20.80
N VAL A 69 -31.30 -3.45 20.24
CA VAL A 69 -30.85 -3.21 18.87
C VAL A 69 -29.43 -2.64 18.86
N LEU A 70 -28.57 -3.22 18.03
CA LEU A 70 -27.26 -2.66 17.70
C LEU A 70 -27.32 -2.02 16.32
N THR A 71 -27.23 -0.70 16.22
CA THR A 71 -27.24 0.00 14.94
C THR A 71 -25.81 0.12 14.40
N LEU A 72 -25.60 -0.38 13.18
CA LEU A 72 -24.33 -0.33 12.48
C LEU A 72 -24.39 0.59 11.27
N GLU A 73 -23.24 1.18 10.92
CA GLU A 73 -23.02 1.82 9.63
C GLU A 73 -21.55 1.67 9.21
N ASP A 74 -21.24 1.96 7.96
CA ASP A 74 -19.87 2.25 7.51
C ASP A 74 -19.25 3.36 8.38
N GLY A 75 -18.00 3.17 8.80
CA GLY A 75 -17.27 4.24 9.48
C GLY A 75 -16.91 5.40 8.56
N PHE A 76 -16.52 6.53 9.16
CA PHE A 76 -16.14 7.74 8.43
C PHE A 76 -14.90 7.54 7.56
N LEU A 77 -14.06 6.54 7.87
CA LEU A 77 -12.90 6.13 7.08
C LEU A 77 -13.07 4.67 6.67
N ARG A 78 -13.59 4.41 5.46
CA ARG A 78 -14.19 3.10 5.16
C ARG A 78 -13.26 2.16 4.40
N SER A 79 -12.77 2.54 3.23
CA SER A 79 -12.15 1.61 2.27
C SER A 79 -11.35 2.31 1.18
N VAL A 80 -10.68 1.53 0.31
CA VAL A 80 -10.07 2.07 -0.92
C VAL A 80 -11.19 2.33 -1.93
N GLY A 81 -11.89 1.28 -2.36
CA GLY A 81 -13.01 1.34 -3.30
C GLY A 81 -14.32 1.79 -2.66
N LEU A 82 -15.37 1.87 -3.49
CA LEU A 82 -16.72 2.26 -3.05
C LEU A 82 -17.44 1.14 -2.29
N GLY A 83 -18.59 1.48 -1.70
CA GLY A 83 -19.41 0.59 -0.88
C GLY A 83 -19.73 -0.79 -1.48
N ALA A 84 -20.07 -0.81 -2.77
CA ALA A 84 -20.44 -2.02 -3.50
C ALA A 84 -19.25 -2.89 -3.91
N GLU A 85 -18.03 -2.33 -3.88
CA GLU A 85 -16.81 -2.96 -4.41
C GLU A 85 -15.99 -3.61 -3.30
N GLU A 86 -16.01 -3.03 -2.10
CA GLU A 86 -15.14 -3.45 -1.00
C GLU A 86 -15.88 -3.54 0.34
N PRO A 87 -15.52 -4.51 1.20
CA PRO A 87 -16.02 -4.55 2.56
C PRO A 87 -15.48 -3.35 3.37
N PRO A 88 -16.22 -2.85 4.38
CA PRO A 88 -15.75 -1.79 5.25
C PRO A 88 -14.55 -2.26 6.10
N LEU A 89 -13.55 -1.40 6.23
CA LEU A 89 -12.41 -1.56 7.14
C LEU A 89 -12.64 -0.83 8.48
N SER A 90 -13.72 -0.06 8.56
CA SER A 90 -14.24 0.47 9.82
C SER A 90 -15.77 0.52 9.80
N ILE A 91 -16.38 0.34 10.97
CA ILE A 91 -17.82 0.47 11.17
C ILE A 91 -18.12 1.34 12.36
N ILE A 92 -19.26 1.99 12.32
CA ILE A 92 -19.89 2.64 13.45
C ILE A 92 -20.72 1.61 14.21
N VAL A 93 -20.66 1.69 15.54
CA VAL A 93 -21.45 0.86 16.45
C VAL A 93 -22.18 1.77 17.42
N ASP A 94 -23.50 1.83 17.29
CA ASP A 94 -24.38 2.72 18.05
C ASP A 94 -25.50 1.93 18.74
N THR A 95 -25.59 2.09 20.06
CA THR A 95 -26.57 1.43 20.93
C THR A 95 -27.68 2.39 21.37
N VAL A 96 -27.67 3.64 20.91
CA VAL A 96 -28.62 4.69 21.31
C VAL A 96 -29.47 5.13 20.12
N GLY A 97 -28.83 5.39 18.98
CA GLY A 97 -29.47 5.90 17.77
C GLY A 97 -28.56 5.68 16.56
N ILE A 98 -28.36 6.72 15.75
CA ILE A 98 -27.32 6.72 14.71
C ILE A 98 -26.91 8.14 14.34
N TYR A 99 -25.63 8.35 14.02
CA TYR A 99 -25.03 9.69 13.86
C TYR A 99 -25.74 10.64 12.87
N HIS A 100 -26.34 10.11 11.79
CA HIS A 100 -26.97 10.95 10.75
C HIS A 100 -28.44 11.32 11.06
N ASP A 101 -29.01 10.77 12.14
CA ASP A 101 -30.38 11.02 12.56
C ASP A 101 -30.41 12.08 13.66
N ALA A 102 -30.64 13.34 13.29
CA ALA A 102 -30.70 14.45 14.22
C ALA A 102 -32.04 14.53 15.00
N SER A 103 -33.03 13.70 14.67
CA SER A 103 -34.32 13.73 15.38
C SER A 103 -34.22 13.13 16.78
N GLN A 104 -33.25 12.24 17.01
CA GLN A 104 -33.08 11.47 18.25
C GLN A 104 -31.62 11.52 18.72
N PRO A 105 -31.34 11.30 20.01
CA PRO A 105 -29.98 11.15 20.50
C PRO A 105 -29.21 10.01 19.79
N SER A 106 -27.90 10.18 19.64
CA SER A 106 -27.00 9.09 19.24
C SER A 106 -25.85 8.93 20.23
N ARG A 107 -25.20 7.76 20.23
CA ARG A 107 -24.00 7.55 21.05
C ARG A 107 -22.89 8.54 20.65
N LEU A 108 -22.80 8.92 19.38
CA LEU A 108 -21.83 9.93 18.96
C LEU A 108 -22.08 11.30 19.60
N GLU A 109 -23.34 11.76 19.68
CA GLU A 109 -23.65 13.04 20.33
C GLU A 109 -23.28 13.04 21.82
N GLN A 110 -23.44 11.90 22.50
CA GLN A 110 -22.97 11.73 23.87
C GLN A 110 -21.44 11.84 23.97
N LEU A 111 -20.72 11.16 23.07
CA LEU A 111 -19.26 11.18 23.02
C LEU A 111 -18.68 12.56 22.67
N ILE A 112 -19.31 13.32 21.78
CA ILE A 112 -18.85 14.68 21.41
C ILE A 112 -18.94 15.63 22.62
N ALA A 113 -19.95 15.46 23.48
CA ALA A 113 -20.14 16.30 24.65
C ALA A 113 -19.11 16.03 25.78
N GLU A 114 -18.39 14.91 25.75
CA GLU A 114 -17.34 14.59 26.73
C GLU A 114 -16.15 15.57 26.57
N PRO A 115 -15.64 16.16 27.67
CA PRO A 115 -14.41 16.95 27.61
C PRO A 115 -13.20 16.06 27.37
N LEU A 116 -12.19 16.58 26.64
CA LEU A 116 -10.96 15.84 26.38
C LEU A 116 -9.92 16.06 27.48
N SER A 117 -9.18 15.00 27.79
CA SER A 117 -7.89 15.10 28.48
C SER A 117 -6.83 15.75 27.58
N ALA A 118 -5.72 16.20 28.17
CA ALA A 118 -4.59 16.78 27.42
C ALA A 118 -4.03 15.80 26.36
N GLN A 119 -3.96 14.51 26.68
CA GLN A 119 -3.47 13.48 25.75
C GLN A 119 -4.45 13.27 24.59
N GLU A 120 -5.76 13.26 24.85
CA GLU A 120 -6.77 13.12 23.80
C GLU A 120 -6.80 14.35 22.89
N GLN A 121 -6.58 15.55 23.44
CA GLN A 121 -6.47 16.79 22.66
C GLN A 121 -5.27 16.75 21.70
N VAL A 122 -4.11 16.29 22.17
CA VAL A 122 -2.92 16.09 21.33
C VAL A 122 -3.21 15.05 20.26
N ARG A 123 -3.76 13.90 20.63
CA ARG A 123 -4.10 12.83 19.68
C ARG A 123 -5.08 13.29 18.61
N ALA A 124 -6.09 14.08 18.96
CA ALA A 124 -7.05 14.62 17.99
C ALA A 124 -6.36 15.57 16.99
N SER A 125 -5.45 16.41 17.47
CA SER A 125 -4.68 17.33 16.63
C SER A 125 -3.73 16.57 15.69
N GLU A 126 -3.02 15.56 16.19
CA GLU A 126 -2.16 14.68 15.39
C GLU A 126 -2.97 13.89 14.35
N LEU A 127 -4.17 13.42 14.68
CA LEU A 127 -5.06 12.75 13.74
C LEU A 127 -5.54 13.69 12.63
N GLN A 128 -5.81 14.96 12.94
CA GLN A 128 -6.15 15.96 11.92
C GLN A 128 -4.98 16.14 10.94
N VAL A 129 -3.76 16.33 11.44
CA VAL A 129 -2.56 16.46 10.62
C VAL A 129 -2.34 15.21 9.79
N LEU A 130 -2.43 14.02 10.41
CA LEU A 130 -2.26 12.75 9.72
C LEU A 130 -3.30 12.56 8.60
N TRP A 131 -4.56 12.95 8.84
CA TRP A 131 -5.62 12.90 7.83
C TRP A 131 -5.28 13.76 6.60
N GLN A 132 -4.78 14.97 6.83
CA GLN A 132 -4.37 15.90 5.78
C GLN A 132 -3.13 15.40 5.02
N GLU A 133 -2.10 14.97 5.73
CA GLU A 133 -0.84 14.47 5.16
C GLU A 133 -1.03 13.19 4.35
N GLN A 134 -1.82 12.25 4.88
CA GLN A 134 -2.15 11.01 4.17
C GLN A 134 -3.24 11.23 3.11
N ARG A 135 -3.85 12.42 3.07
CA ARG A 135 -4.86 12.84 2.11
C ARG A 135 -6.02 11.86 2.06
N VAL A 136 -6.59 11.44 3.18
CA VAL A 136 -7.66 10.41 3.16
C VAL A 136 -9.07 11.01 3.21
N SER A 137 -10.07 10.20 2.90
CA SER A 137 -11.51 10.46 3.11
C SER A 137 -12.25 9.12 3.28
N LYS A 138 -13.59 9.09 3.23
CA LYS A 138 -14.37 7.85 3.34
C LYS A 138 -13.94 6.78 2.32
N TYR A 139 -13.69 7.19 1.09
CA TYR A 139 -13.29 6.32 -0.04
C TYR A 139 -12.01 6.85 -0.70
N ASN A 140 -11.06 5.98 -1.01
CA ASN A 140 -9.66 6.36 -1.27
C ASN A 140 -9.09 5.76 -2.58
N SER A 141 -9.94 5.44 -3.55
CA SER A 141 -9.51 4.83 -4.84
C SER A 141 -8.99 5.84 -5.84
N ALA A 142 -9.41 7.10 -5.72
CA ALA A 142 -8.99 8.18 -6.60
C ALA A 142 -7.51 8.54 -6.40
N ARG A 143 -6.82 8.74 -7.51
CA ARG A 143 -5.40 9.08 -7.58
C ARG A 143 -5.16 10.47 -6.98
N ILE A 144 -3.93 10.72 -6.56
CA ILE A 144 -3.47 12.05 -6.15
C ILE A 144 -3.13 12.79 -7.43
N GLU A 145 -3.99 13.75 -7.77
CA GLU A 145 -3.83 14.58 -8.96
C GLU A 145 -4.00 16.05 -8.55
N ILE A 146 -3.37 16.95 -9.29
CA ILE A 146 -3.54 18.38 -9.07
C ILE A 146 -4.68 18.83 -9.99
N PRO A 147 -5.89 19.08 -9.47
CA PRO A 147 -7.00 19.48 -10.31
C PRO A 147 -6.77 20.91 -10.83
N ALA A 148 -7.03 21.11 -12.11
CA ALA A 148 -7.07 22.43 -12.75
C ALA A 148 -8.37 23.15 -12.36
N LEU A 149 -8.32 23.82 -11.20
CA LEU A 149 -9.40 24.61 -10.65
C LEU A 149 -9.11 26.10 -10.81
N PRO A 150 -10.14 26.95 -10.97
CA PRO A 150 -9.99 28.40 -10.86
C PRO A 150 -9.49 28.80 -9.47
N ASP A 151 -8.90 29.98 -9.38
CA ASP A 151 -8.64 30.61 -8.09
C ASP A 151 -9.96 31.05 -7.43
N ASN A 152 -9.97 31.16 -6.11
CA ASN A 152 -11.12 31.66 -5.34
C ASN A 152 -12.43 30.86 -5.55
N CYS A 153 -12.40 29.55 -5.29
CA CYS A 153 -13.54 28.66 -5.44
C CYS A 153 -14.33 28.43 -4.13
N VAL A 154 -15.65 28.23 -4.26
CA VAL A 154 -16.54 27.73 -3.20
C VAL A 154 -17.14 26.41 -3.67
N LEU A 155 -17.14 25.40 -2.81
CA LEU A 155 -17.66 24.07 -3.13
C LEU A 155 -19.11 23.95 -2.67
N VAL A 156 -20.00 23.52 -3.56
CA VAL A 156 -21.36 23.09 -3.23
C VAL A 156 -21.46 21.61 -3.52
N ALA A 157 -21.85 20.82 -2.52
CA ALA A 157 -21.95 19.37 -2.64
C ALA A 157 -23.39 18.95 -2.97
N ASP A 158 -23.57 18.23 -4.08
CA ASP A 158 -24.80 17.46 -4.30
C ASP A 158 -24.74 16.12 -3.56
N GLN A 159 -25.90 15.51 -3.36
CA GLN A 159 -26.07 14.16 -2.81
C GLN A 159 -27.03 13.36 -3.69
N THR A 160 -26.91 12.04 -3.69
CA THR A 160 -27.81 11.18 -4.47
C THR A 160 -29.22 11.18 -3.89
N LYS A 161 -30.26 11.25 -4.73
CA LYS A 161 -31.65 11.10 -4.29
C LYS A 161 -31.85 9.81 -3.49
N GLY A 162 -32.61 9.90 -2.38
CA GLY A 162 -32.91 8.74 -1.52
C GLY A 162 -31.79 8.35 -0.54
N ASP A 163 -30.76 9.19 -0.38
CA ASP A 163 -29.78 9.05 0.71
C ASP A 163 -30.49 9.26 2.06
N ALA A 164 -30.40 8.25 2.94
CA ALA A 164 -31.08 8.23 4.24
C ALA A 164 -30.62 9.38 5.17
N SER A 165 -29.45 9.96 4.91
CA SER A 165 -28.94 11.11 5.65
C SER A 165 -29.61 12.44 5.25
N LEU A 166 -30.44 12.48 4.20
CA LEU A 166 -31.02 13.73 3.69
C LEU A 166 -32.14 14.31 4.55
N GLN A 167 -32.64 13.59 5.57
CA GLN A 167 -33.62 14.12 6.52
C GLN A 167 -34.87 14.74 5.84
N ASN A 168 -35.30 14.19 4.70
CA ASN A 168 -36.39 14.69 3.85
C ASN A 168 -36.13 16.03 3.11
N ALA A 169 -34.87 16.43 2.92
CA ALA A 169 -34.51 17.61 2.11
C ALA A 169 -35.07 17.52 0.69
N SER A 170 -35.65 18.63 0.22
CA SER A 170 -36.30 18.73 -1.09
C SER A 170 -35.34 19.29 -2.15
N VAL A 171 -35.75 19.24 -3.43
CA VAL A 171 -34.99 19.84 -4.53
C VAL A 171 -34.85 21.35 -4.34
N GLU A 172 -35.87 22.00 -3.80
CA GLU A 172 -35.91 23.42 -3.49
C GLU A 172 -34.86 23.78 -2.43
N ASP A 173 -34.62 22.92 -1.44
CA ASP A 173 -33.58 23.15 -0.42
C ASP A 173 -32.17 23.15 -1.04
N PHE A 174 -31.90 22.21 -1.96
CA PHE A 174 -30.64 22.18 -2.70
C PHE A 174 -30.46 23.42 -3.59
N ALA A 175 -31.53 23.86 -4.26
CA ALA A 175 -31.51 25.10 -5.04
C ALA A 175 -31.24 26.33 -4.16
N ALA A 176 -31.89 26.42 -2.99
CA ALA A 176 -31.68 27.49 -2.03
C ALA A 176 -30.23 27.52 -1.51
N MET A 177 -29.63 26.34 -1.25
CA MET A 177 -28.22 26.22 -0.86
C MET A 177 -27.28 26.79 -1.93
N LEU A 178 -27.49 26.43 -3.19
CA LEU A 178 -26.70 26.95 -4.30
C LEU A 178 -26.84 28.47 -4.45
N GLN A 179 -28.05 29.01 -4.35
CA GLN A 179 -28.29 30.45 -4.42
C GLN A 179 -27.64 31.21 -3.26
N ALA A 180 -27.67 30.66 -2.05
CA ALA A 180 -27.01 31.27 -0.91
C ALA A 180 -25.48 31.32 -1.07
N ALA A 181 -24.86 30.29 -1.65
CA ALA A 181 -23.45 30.30 -1.98
C ALA A 181 -23.11 31.38 -3.03
N LEU A 182 -23.92 31.47 -4.09
CA LEU A 182 -23.77 32.48 -5.16
C LEU A 182 -23.92 33.92 -4.67
N ALA A 183 -24.81 34.15 -3.69
CA ALA A 183 -25.08 35.44 -3.09
C ALA A 183 -23.99 35.86 -2.08
N ARG A 184 -23.56 34.93 -1.21
CA ARG A 184 -22.55 35.21 -0.18
C ARG A 184 -21.15 35.40 -0.76
N TYR A 185 -20.84 34.71 -1.85
CA TYR A 185 -19.54 34.77 -2.52
C TYR A 185 -19.69 35.28 -3.96
N PRO A 186 -19.99 36.59 -4.17
CA PRO A 186 -20.31 37.13 -5.49
C PRO A 186 -19.15 37.02 -6.49
N ASN A 187 -17.91 37.07 -6.00
CA ASN A 187 -16.68 37.07 -6.82
C ASN A 187 -16.00 35.69 -6.91
N SER A 188 -16.64 34.63 -6.40
CA SER A 188 -16.07 33.28 -6.42
C SER A 188 -16.71 32.42 -7.52
N THR A 189 -15.93 31.49 -8.06
CA THR A 189 -16.49 30.40 -8.87
C THR A 189 -17.10 29.35 -7.94
N ILE A 190 -18.35 28.97 -8.22
CA ILE A 190 -19.02 27.89 -7.49
C ILE A 190 -18.72 26.57 -8.19
N LEU A 191 -18.04 25.68 -7.49
CA LEU A 191 -17.81 24.31 -7.94
C LEU A 191 -18.95 23.43 -7.43
N LEU A 192 -19.83 23.01 -8.32
CA LEU A 192 -20.91 22.07 -7.98
C LEU A 192 -20.39 20.64 -8.13
N LYS A 193 -20.09 19.97 -7.01
CA LYS A 193 -19.61 18.59 -7.00
C LYS A 193 -20.79 17.63 -7.06
N VAL A 194 -20.86 16.83 -8.12
CA VAL A 194 -21.89 15.81 -8.32
C VAL A 194 -21.28 14.41 -8.39
N HIS A 195 -22.09 13.39 -8.12
CA HIS A 195 -21.63 12.00 -8.24
C HIS A 195 -21.46 11.63 -9.73
N PRO A 196 -20.37 10.95 -10.15
CA PRO A 196 -20.13 10.61 -11.57
C PRO A 196 -21.29 9.85 -12.23
N ASP A 197 -21.93 8.91 -11.51
CA ASP A 197 -23.13 8.21 -12.00
C ASP A 197 -24.35 9.12 -12.26
N VAL A 198 -24.43 10.30 -11.62
CA VAL A 198 -25.49 11.29 -11.91
C VAL A 198 -25.25 11.91 -13.29
N VAL A 199 -24.00 12.25 -13.59
CA VAL A 199 -23.61 12.80 -14.90
C VAL A 199 -23.70 11.75 -16.00
N ALA A 200 -23.40 10.49 -15.67
CA ALA A 200 -23.55 9.36 -16.59
C ALA A 200 -25.01 8.87 -16.75
N GLY A 201 -25.99 9.52 -16.10
CA GLY A 201 -27.41 9.17 -16.18
C GLY A 201 -27.81 7.86 -15.50
N ARG A 202 -26.92 7.25 -14.70
CA ARG A 202 -27.17 5.98 -13.98
C ARG A 202 -27.84 6.21 -12.61
N LYS A 203 -27.75 7.42 -12.08
CA LYS A 203 -28.43 7.89 -10.87
C LYS A 203 -29.01 9.28 -11.12
N SER A 204 -29.93 9.72 -10.25
CA SER A 204 -30.48 11.08 -10.30
C SER A 204 -29.97 11.90 -9.11
N GLY A 205 -29.37 13.07 -9.39
CA GLY A 205 -29.03 14.09 -8.39
C GLY A 205 -30.19 15.05 -8.16
N HIS A 206 -30.00 16.08 -7.32
CA HIS A 206 -31.06 17.05 -7.00
C HIS A 206 -31.04 18.28 -7.92
N PHE A 207 -29.93 18.56 -8.59
CA PHE A 207 -29.83 19.68 -9.53
C PHE A 207 -30.21 19.28 -10.95
N ASP A 208 -30.95 20.15 -11.64
CA ASP A 208 -30.98 20.17 -13.10
C ASP A 208 -29.66 20.77 -13.61
N LEU A 209 -28.75 19.89 -14.00
CA LEU A 209 -27.40 20.28 -14.44
C LEU A 209 -27.43 21.19 -15.67
N SER A 210 -28.44 21.10 -16.53
CA SER A 210 -28.54 21.93 -17.73
C SER A 210 -28.86 23.38 -17.38
N SER A 211 -29.80 23.59 -16.46
CA SER A 211 -30.16 24.90 -15.92
C SER A 211 -29.03 25.50 -15.08
N VAL A 212 -28.38 24.70 -14.24
CA VAL A 212 -27.28 25.18 -13.39
C VAL A 212 -26.04 25.56 -14.20
N ALA A 213 -25.71 24.81 -15.26
CA ALA A 213 -24.58 25.11 -16.13
C ALA A 213 -24.76 26.39 -16.98
N ALA A 214 -25.99 26.90 -17.10
CA ALA A 214 -26.25 28.18 -17.78
C ALA A 214 -25.70 29.39 -16.99
N ASN A 215 -25.43 29.22 -15.69
CA ASN A 215 -24.81 30.28 -14.89
C ASN A 215 -23.28 30.26 -15.08
N PRO A 216 -22.66 31.34 -15.62
CA PRO A 216 -21.24 31.36 -15.93
C PRO A 216 -20.33 31.25 -14.69
N ARG A 217 -20.87 31.46 -13.48
CA ARG A 217 -20.12 31.30 -12.22
C ARG A 217 -20.19 29.89 -11.66
N VAL A 218 -21.02 29.00 -12.20
CA VAL A 218 -21.15 27.62 -11.72
C VAL A 218 -20.43 26.67 -12.66
N ARG A 219 -19.41 25.97 -12.13
CA ARG A 219 -18.72 24.90 -12.83
C ARG A 219 -19.10 23.56 -12.22
N VAL A 220 -19.74 22.71 -13.01
CA VAL A 220 -20.09 21.34 -12.59
C VAL A 220 -18.83 20.48 -12.59
N LEU A 221 -18.52 19.89 -11.44
CA LEU A 221 -17.45 18.91 -11.28
C LEU A 221 -18.03 17.49 -11.33
N ALA A 222 -17.98 16.92 -12.52
CA ALA A 222 -18.39 15.54 -12.80
C ALA A 222 -17.29 14.50 -12.52
N GLU A 223 -16.03 14.94 -12.49
CA GLU A 223 -14.87 14.10 -12.31
C GLU A 223 -14.79 13.53 -10.89
N ASN A 224 -14.26 12.31 -10.77
CA ASN A 224 -14.01 11.69 -9.48
C ASN A 224 -12.74 12.27 -8.82
N ILE A 225 -12.79 13.56 -8.48
CA ILE A 225 -11.74 14.23 -7.73
C ILE A 225 -11.97 13.99 -6.24
N HIS A 226 -10.93 13.52 -5.57
CA HIS A 226 -10.98 13.19 -4.15
C HIS A 226 -11.00 14.45 -3.27
N PRO A 227 -11.69 14.46 -2.11
CA PRO A 227 -11.84 15.64 -1.26
C PRO A 227 -10.53 16.33 -0.87
N ALA A 228 -9.51 15.56 -0.52
CA ALA A 228 -8.19 16.09 -0.13
C ALA A 228 -7.48 16.92 -1.23
N GLU A 229 -7.90 16.79 -2.49
CA GLU A 229 -7.36 17.52 -3.64
C GLU A 229 -8.15 18.82 -3.90
N LEU A 230 -9.40 18.88 -3.41
CA LEU A 230 -10.30 20.01 -3.56
C LEU A 230 -10.19 20.97 -2.37
N LEU A 231 -10.39 20.45 -1.16
CA LEU A 231 -10.60 21.22 0.07
C LEU A 231 -9.50 22.26 0.36
N PRO A 232 -8.20 21.97 0.19
CA PRO A 232 -7.14 22.96 0.44
C PRO A 232 -7.25 24.24 -0.41
N LYS A 233 -7.98 24.19 -1.53
CA LYS A 233 -8.16 25.30 -2.46
C LYS A 233 -9.52 26.01 -2.31
N MET A 234 -10.37 25.56 -1.38
CA MET A 234 -11.73 26.06 -1.23
C MET A 234 -11.78 27.18 -0.20
N ARG A 235 -12.55 28.23 -0.50
CA ARG A 235 -12.87 29.32 0.43
C ARG A 235 -13.92 28.92 1.46
N ALA A 236 -14.89 28.12 1.02
CA ALA A 236 -15.97 27.60 1.84
C ALA A 236 -16.59 26.36 1.19
N VAL A 237 -17.28 25.57 1.99
CA VAL A 237 -18.01 24.37 1.56
C VAL A 237 -19.47 24.46 2.01
N TYR A 238 -20.39 24.19 1.10
CA TYR A 238 -21.83 24.12 1.33
C TYR A 238 -22.29 22.68 1.15
N VAL A 239 -22.98 22.15 2.16
CA VAL A 239 -23.45 20.77 2.21
C VAL A 239 -24.87 20.70 2.77
N MET A 240 -25.64 19.73 2.30
CA MET A 240 -26.89 19.36 2.96
C MET A 240 -26.57 18.57 4.23
N THR A 241 -26.14 17.31 4.10
CA THR A 241 -25.73 16.44 5.22
C THR A 241 -24.50 15.59 4.93
N SER A 242 -23.89 15.76 3.75
CA SER A 242 -22.74 14.98 3.28
C SER A 242 -21.57 14.98 4.25
N GLN A 243 -20.90 13.84 4.41
CA GLN A 243 -19.65 13.75 5.19
C GLN A 243 -18.56 14.70 4.67
N LEU A 244 -18.64 15.17 3.42
CA LEU A 244 -17.71 16.14 2.86
C LEU A 244 -17.58 17.42 3.71
N GLY A 245 -18.63 17.82 4.44
CA GLY A 245 -18.54 18.93 5.39
C GLY A 245 -17.66 18.60 6.60
N PHE A 246 -17.67 17.37 7.09
CA PHE A 246 -16.73 16.93 8.13
C PHE A 246 -15.29 16.92 7.59
N ASP A 247 -15.08 16.43 6.37
CA ASP A 247 -13.77 16.50 5.72
C ASP A 247 -13.31 17.96 5.63
N ALA A 248 -14.19 18.90 5.26
CA ALA A 248 -13.87 20.33 5.18
C ALA A 248 -13.45 20.92 6.54
N LEU A 249 -14.11 20.53 7.64
CA LEU A 249 -13.69 20.91 9.00
C LEU A 249 -12.28 20.38 9.32
N LEU A 250 -11.98 19.14 8.96
CA LEU A 250 -10.63 18.56 9.13
C LEU A 250 -9.57 19.34 8.34
N TRP A 251 -9.92 19.93 7.21
CA TRP A 251 -9.04 20.79 6.41
C TRP A 251 -9.05 22.27 6.81
N GLY A 252 -9.78 22.65 7.87
CA GLY A 252 -9.88 24.04 8.32
C GLY A 252 -10.66 24.95 7.37
N VAL A 253 -11.51 24.39 6.50
CA VAL A 253 -12.32 25.16 5.55
C VAL A 253 -13.67 25.51 6.20
N PRO A 254 -14.15 26.77 6.10
CA PRO A 254 -15.47 27.14 6.58
C PRO A 254 -16.58 26.29 5.96
N VAL A 255 -17.51 25.80 6.79
CA VAL A 255 -18.59 24.90 6.36
C VAL A 255 -19.94 25.54 6.67
N HIS A 256 -20.80 25.58 5.66
CA HIS A 256 -22.19 25.97 5.79
C HIS A 256 -23.09 24.74 5.58
N THR A 257 -24.01 24.50 6.51
CA THR A 257 -24.88 23.31 6.48
C THR A 257 -26.34 23.69 6.26
N TRP A 258 -27.00 22.98 5.34
CA TRP A 258 -28.43 23.15 5.05
C TRP A 258 -29.33 22.12 5.75
N GLY A 259 -28.79 20.92 6.01
CA GLY A 259 -29.39 19.95 6.92
C GLY A 259 -28.71 19.96 8.29
N MET A 260 -29.00 18.97 9.12
CA MET A 260 -28.36 18.81 10.44
C MET A 260 -27.52 17.53 10.50
N PRO A 261 -26.35 17.47 9.81
CA PRO A 261 -25.44 16.33 9.90
C PRO A 261 -24.82 16.20 11.30
N PHE A 262 -24.12 15.09 11.57
CA PHE A 262 -23.57 14.80 12.90
C PHE A 262 -22.61 15.86 13.45
N TYR A 263 -21.94 16.60 12.57
CA TYR A 263 -20.96 17.64 12.89
C TYR A 263 -21.55 19.06 12.94
N ALA A 264 -22.84 19.24 12.61
CA ALA A 264 -23.54 20.52 12.72
C ALA A 264 -24.17 20.72 14.11
N GLY A 265 -24.48 21.97 14.47
CA GLY A 265 -25.12 22.32 15.74
C GLY A 265 -24.18 22.37 16.94
N TRP A 266 -22.87 22.23 16.71
CA TRP A 266 -21.83 22.23 17.74
C TRP A 266 -21.00 23.52 17.76
N GLY A 267 -21.44 24.57 17.06
CA GLY A 267 -20.72 25.85 16.96
C GLY A 267 -19.48 25.83 16.07
N LEU A 268 -19.27 24.76 15.29
CA LEU A 268 -18.16 24.59 14.35
C LEU A 268 -18.52 24.91 12.89
N THR A 269 -19.80 25.12 12.61
CA THR A 269 -20.38 25.30 11.28
C THR A 269 -21.37 26.47 11.27
N ASP A 270 -21.60 27.06 10.09
CA ASP A 270 -22.68 28.04 9.87
C ASP A 270 -23.94 27.28 9.45
N ASP A 271 -24.83 27.05 10.43
CA ASP A 271 -25.98 26.15 10.29
C ASP A 271 -27.24 26.91 9.90
N ARG A 272 -27.89 26.46 8.82
CA ARG A 272 -29.18 27.02 8.36
C ARG A 272 -30.33 26.65 9.29
N LEU A 273 -30.28 25.45 9.87
CA LEU A 273 -31.28 24.91 10.77
C LEU A 273 -30.89 25.15 12.23
N SER A 274 -31.88 25.29 13.10
CA SER A 274 -31.63 25.41 14.54
C SER A 274 -31.03 24.11 15.09
N ALA A 275 -29.96 24.24 15.87
CA ALA A 275 -29.32 23.10 16.51
C ALA A 275 -30.29 22.39 17.48
N PRO A 276 -30.28 21.06 17.56
CA PRO A 276 -30.95 20.34 18.64
C PRO A 276 -30.45 20.84 20.00
N VAL A 277 -31.35 21.05 20.96
CA VAL A 277 -31.03 21.61 22.30
C VAL A 277 -29.92 20.83 23.04
N ARG A 278 -29.77 19.55 22.72
CA ARG A 278 -28.73 18.66 23.28
C ARG A 278 -27.31 18.90 22.70
N ARG A 279 -27.18 19.60 21.57
CA ARG A 279 -25.88 19.98 20.99
C ARG A 279 -25.51 21.37 21.51
N ARG A 280 -24.34 21.47 22.13
CA ARG A 280 -23.78 22.71 22.68
C ARG A 280 -22.44 22.98 22.00
N PRO A 281 -21.93 24.22 22.00
CA PRO A 281 -20.61 24.49 21.42
C PRO A 281 -19.51 23.57 21.98
N VAL A 282 -18.71 22.95 21.09
CA VAL A 282 -17.55 22.12 21.43
C VAL A 282 -16.33 22.51 20.62
N SER A 283 -15.15 22.04 21.04
CA SER A 283 -13.94 22.19 20.23
C SER A 283 -13.93 21.23 19.04
N LEU A 284 -13.18 21.59 17.98
CA LEU A 284 -12.93 20.67 16.86
C LEU A 284 -12.23 19.38 17.34
N GLY A 285 -11.34 19.48 18.34
CA GLY A 285 -10.68 18.33 18.95
C GLY A 285 -11.67 17.29 19.51
N GLN A 286 -12.70 17.75 20.24
CA GLN A 286 -13.76 16.88 20.75
C GLN A 286 -14.50 16.16 19.62
N LEU A 287 -14.90 16.89 18.58
CA LEU A 287 -15.57 16.29 17.42
C LEU A 287 -14.68 15.24 16.74
N ILE A 288 -13.39 15.54 16.49
CA ILE A 288 -12.44 14.61 15.88
C ILE A 288 -12.26 13.36 16.73
N HIS A 289 -12.01 13.53 18.03
CA HIS A 289 -11.76 12.43 18.95
C HIS A 289 -13.00 11.52 19.07
N ALA A 290 -14.19 12.10 19.24
CA ALA A 290 -15.42 11.34 19.28
C ALA A 290 -15.67 10.59 17.97
N SER A 291 -15.57 11.27 16.82
CA SER A 291 -15.91 10.72 15.51
C SER A 291 -14.88 9.72 14.98
N LEU A 292 -13.58 9.88 15.23
CA LEU A 292 -12.55 9.00 14.66
C LEU A 292 -11.93 8.02 15.66
N VAL A 293 -12.00 8.29 16.98
CA VAL A 293 -11.35 7.43 17.98
C VAL A 293 -12.36 6.61 18.77
N ARG A 294 -13.39 7.24 19.32
CA ARG A 294 -14.29 6.60 20.29
C ARG A 294 -15.51 5.93 19.68
N TYR A 295 -16.00 6.45 18.55
CA TYR A 295 -17.25 6.01 17.94
C TYR A 295 -17.08 4.81 16.99
N PRO A 296 -16.15 4.82 16.01
CA PRO A 296 -15.98 3.71 15.08
C PRO A 296 -15.05 2.63 15.62
N ARG A 297 -15.17 1.43 15.06
CA ARG A 297 -14.23 0.31 15.22
C ARG A 297 -13.47 0.11 13.93
N TYR A 298 -12.18 -0.18 14.04
CA TYR A 298 -11.27 -0.32 12.89
C TYR A 298 -10.65 -1.72 12.88
N ILE A 299 -10.31 -2.21 11.69
CA ILE A 299 -9.46 -3.38 11.51
C ILE A 299 -8.21 -3.04 10.71
N CYS A 300 -7.14 -3.79 10.96
CA CYS A 300 -5.96 -3.74 10.10
C CYS A 300 -6.17 -4.72 8.93
N PRO A 301 -6.16 -4.25 7.66
CA PRO A 301 -6.37 -5.14 6.52
C PRO A 301 -5.32 -6.26 6.42
N GLU A 302 -4.12 -6.03 6.96
CA GLU A 302 -2.94 -6.88 6.75
C GLU A 302 -2.59 -7.75 7.96
N ARG A 303 -3.14 -7.43 9.14
CA ARG A 303 -2.94 -8.17 10.38
C ARG A 303 -4.31 -8.35 11.02
N SER A 304 -4.95 -9.47 10.75
CA SER A 304 -6.31 -9.80 11.19
C SER A 304 -6.53 -9.37 12.64
N GLY A 305 -7.45 -8.43 12.88
CA GLY A 305 -7.82 -7.98 14.22
C GLY A 305 -8.16 -6.50 14.34
N PRO A 306 -8.59 -6.05 15.54
CA PRO A 306 -8.86 -4.66 15.84
C PRO A 306 -7.64 -3.77 15.60
N SER A 307 -7.91 -2.52 15.23
CA SER A 307 -6.89 -1.54 14.89
C SER A 307 -7.30 -0.14 15.34
N THR A 308 -6.45 0.83 15.05
CA THR A 308 -6.66 2.25 15.36
C THR A 308 -6.89 3.06 14.09
N PRO A 309 -7.53 4.24 14.18
CA PRO A 309 -7.67 5.13 13.02
C PRO A 309 -6.31 5.47 12.39
N GLU A 310 -5.27 5.72 13.19
CA GLU A 310 -3.93 6.08 12.70
C GLU A 310 -3.36 5.02 11.75
N THR A 311 -3.56 3.74 12.12
CA THR A 311 -3.09 2.61 11.32
C THR A 311 -3.85 2.53 9.99
N LEU A 312 -5.17 2.67 10.02
CA LEU A 312 -5.98 2.63 8.79
C LEU A 312 -5.72 3.86 7.90
N ILE A 313 -5.55 5.06 8.46
CA ILE A 313 -5.21 6.28 7.73
C ILE A 313 -3.88 6.12 6.99
N LYS A 314 -2.83 5.62 7.68
CA LYS A 314 -1.52 5.37 7.07
C LYS A 314 -1.59 4.33 5.95
N TRP A 315 -2.35 3.25 6.15
CA TRP A 315 -2.56 2.23 5.12
C TRP A 315 -3.29 2.79 3.90
N LEU A 316 -4.40 3.51 4.08
CA LEU A 316 -5.15 4.12 2.96
C LEU A 316 -4.32 5.18 2.22
N GLY A 317 -3.57 6.01 2.96
CA GLY A 317 -2.65 7.00 2.38
C GLY A 317 -1.55 6.36 1.53
N LEU A 318 -1.02 5.21 1.95
CA LEU A 318 -0.08 4.43 1.15
C LEU A 318 -0.71 4.01 -0.19
N GLN A 319 -1.97 3.53 -0.15
CA GLN A 319 -2.67 3.12 -1.37
C GLN A 319 -2.79 4.29 -2.35
N ARG A 320 -3.20 5.46 -1.86
CA ARG A 320 -3.34 6.66 -2.70
C ARG A 320 -2.00 7.09 -3.32
N ARG A 321 -0.92 7.13 -2.53
CA ARG A 321 0.42 7.48 -3.04
C ARG A 321 0.90 6.51 -4.11
N GLN A 322 0.86 5.21 -3.84
CA GLN A 322 1.38 4.19 -4.75
C GLN A 322 0.59 4.11 -6.06
N ARG A 323 -0.75 4.26 -6.01
CA ARG A 323 -1.63 4.35 -7.19
C ARG A 323 -1.32 5.53 -8.11
N SER A 324 -0.56 6.50 -7.62
CA SER A 324 -0.27 7.77 -8.29
C SER A 324 1.17 7.85 -8.82
N GLN A 325 2.04 6.87 -8.52
CA GLN A 325 3.46 6.90 -8.93
C GLN A 325 3.65 6.66 -10.43
N ILE A 326 2.85 5.76 -11.01
CA ILE A 326 2.92 5.42 -12.44
C ILE A 326 1.89 6.27 -13.19
N PRO A 327 2.18 6.75 -14.42
CA PRO A 327 1.23 7.50 -15.22
C PRO A 327 -0.15 6.84 -15.35
N ALA A 328 -1.22 7.64 -15.40
CA ALA A 328 -2.61 7.16 -15.41
C ALA A 328 -2.90 6.12 -16.50
N GLN A 329 -2.21 6.22 -17.63
CA GLN A 329 -2.31 5.31 -18.75
C GLN A 329 -0.92 4.90 -19.20
N VAL A 330 -0.68 3.59 -19.25
CA VAL A 330 0.60 3.03 -19.66
C VAL A 330 0.43 1.91 -20.66
N GLN A 331 1.45 1.74 -21.49
CA GLN A 331 1.60 0.53 -22.29
C GLN A 331 2.74 -0.34 -21.74
N VAL A 332 2.48 -1.63 -21.55
CA VAL A 332 3.41 -2.58 -20.94
C VAL A 332 3.99 -3.49 -22.01
N CYS A 333 5.32 -3.62 -22.04
CA CYS A 333 6.04 -4.48 -22.99
C CYS A 333 7.17 -5.28 -22.30
N GLY A 334 7.56 -6.42 -22.87
CA GLY A 334 8.62 -7.26 -22.31
C GLY A 334 8.21 -8.11 -21.10
N PHE A 335 6.92 -8.10 -20.74
CA PHE A 335 6.35 -8.95 -19.69
C PHE A 335 5.93 -10.30 -20.28
N SER A 336 6.26 -11.39 -19.59
CA SER A 336 5.69 -12.72 -19.87
C SER A 336 4.23 -12.78 -19.41
N ARG A 337 3.39 -13.57 -20.06
CA ARG A 337 1.93 -13.66 -19.76
C ARG A 337 1.60 -13.93 -18.28
N TRP A 338 2.43 -14.72 -17.58
CA TRP A 338 2.22 -15.00 -16.16
C TRP A 338 2.42 -13.78 -15.25
N LYS A 339 3.15 -12.75 -15.69
CA LYS A 339 3.36 -11.48 -14.98
C LYS A 339 2.27 -10.46 -15.26
N GLU A 340 1.37 -10.69 -16.22
CA GLU A 340 0.28 -9.75 -16.53
C GLU A 340 -0.68 -9.54 -15.34
N PRO A 341 -1.13 -10.58 -14.60
CA PRO A 341 -1.92 -10.37 -13.40
C PRO A 341 -1.15 -9.63 -12.30
N LEU A 342 0.16 -9.86 -12.18
CA LEU A 342 1.00 -9.14 -11.22
C LEU A 342 1.15 -7.66 -11.60
N ALA A 343 1.31 -7.35 -12.89
CA ALA A 343 1.36 -5.98 -13.37
C ALA A 343 0.08 -5.20 -13.02
N LYS A 344 -1.09 -5.85 -13.03
CA LYS A 344 -2.34 -5.22 -12.57
C LYS A 344 -2.33 -4.89 -11.07
N LEU A 345 -1.61 -5.67 -10.25
CA LEU A 345 -1.47 -5.42 -8.82
C LEU A 345 -0.45 -4.33 -8.52
N PHE A 346 0.75 -4.44 -9.10
CA PHE A 346 1.84 -3.48 -8.88
C PHE A 346 1.58 -2.12 -9.54
N PHE A 347 0.78 -2.06 -10.59
CA PHE A 347 0.40 -0.82 -11.28
C PHE A 347 -1.08 -0.47 -11.04
N ASP A 348 -1.66 -0.98 -9.94
CA ASP A 348 -3.01 -0.63 -9.52
C ASP A 348 -3.16 0.90 -9.45
N GLY A 349 -4.24 1.43 -10.01
CA GLY A 349 -4.41 2.87 -10.24
C GLY A 349 -4.07 3.35 -11.66
N SER A 350 -3.38 2.54 -12.48
CA SER A 350 -3.10 2.85 -13.88
C SER A 350 -3.94 1.99 -14.84
N SER A 351 -4.38 2.56 -15.96
CA SER A 351 -4.94 1.81 -17.09
C SER A 351 -3.81 1.18 -17.89
N ILE A 352 -3.82 -0.15 -18.00
CA ILE A 352 -2.73 -0.92 -18.59
C ILE A 352 -3.11 -1.45 -19.97
N ARG A 353 -2.30 -1.12 -20.97
CA ARG A 353 -2.34 -1.73 -22.31
C ARG A 353 -1.16 -2.66 -22.52
N PHE A 354 -1.36 -3.97 -22.48
CA PHE A 354 -0.31 -4.94 -22.81
C PHE A 354 -0.02 -4.95 -24.33
N VAL A 355 1.24 -4.78 -24.69
CA VAL A 355 1.69 -4.76 -26.09
C VAL A 355 2.43 -6.05 -26.42
N LYS A 356 1.91 -6.78 -27.41
CA LYS A 356 2.53 -8.03 -27.90
C LYS A 356 3.93 -7.77 -28.48
N PRO A 357 4.84 -8.77 -28.45
CA PRO A 357 6.12 -8.69 -29.16
C PRO A 357 5.92 -8.26 -30.63
N LYS A 358 6.80 -7.40 -31.14
CA LYS A 358 6.81 -6.86 -32.52
C LYS A 358 5.70 -5.86 -32.91
N ARG A 359 4.66 -5.63 -32.10
CA ARG A 359 3.67 -4.55 -32.39
C ARG A 359 4.25 -3.17 -32.12
N ARG A 360 3.95 -2.15 -32.92
CA ARG A 360 4.42 -0.77 -32.65
C ARG A 360 3.85 -0.24 -31.33
N LEU A 361 4.69 0.49 -30.59
CA LEU A 361 4.29 1.20 -29.37
C LEU A 361 3.62 2.52 -29.75
N SER A 362 2.68 2.98 -28.94
CA SER A 362 2.07 4.31 -29.11
C SER A 362 3.04 5.38 -28.66
N HIS A 363 3.31 6.39 -29.48
CA HIS A 363 4.15 7.52 -29.07
C HIS A 363 3.45 8.49 -28.10
N SER A 364 2.17 8.29 -27.80
CA SER A 364 1.37 9.12 -26.89
C SER A 364 1.27 8.60 -25.45
N LEU A 365 1.74 7.38 -25.17
CA LEU A 365 1.61 6.73 -23.86
C LEU A 365 2.98 6.41 -23.28
N SER A 366 3.15 6.63 -21.97
CA SER A 366 4.33 6.15 -21.25
C SER A 366 4.44 4.63 -21.34
N VAL A 367 5.69 4.15 -21.37
CA VAL A 367 5.98 2.73 -21.52
C VAL A 367 6.49 2.17 -20.20
N VAL A 368 6.03 0.97 -19.86
CA VAL A 368 6.61 0.15 -18.79
C VAL A 368 7.27 -1.08 -19.41
N SER A 369 8.56 -1.29 -19.14
CA SER A 369 9.35 -2.39 -19.70
C SER A 369 10.04 -3.22 -18.62
N TRP A 370 10.20 -4.53 -18.85
CA TRP A 370 10.97 -5.39 -17.94
C TRP A 370 12.47 -5.31 -18.22
N GLY A 371 13.23 -4.74 -17.29
CA GLY A 371 14.67 -4.48 -17.40
C GLY A 371 15.06 -3.69 -18.66
N CYS A 372 16.31 -3.87 -19.11
CA CYS A 372 16.87 -3.15 -20.26
C CYS A 372 16.72 -3.90 -21.60
N LYS A 373 16.00 -5.03 -21.64
CA LYS A 373 15.91 -5.88 -22.85
C LYS A 373 15.16 -5.23 -24.03
N GLN A 374 14.47 -4.12 -23.80
CA GLN A 374 13.72 -3.39 -24.83
C GLN A 374 14.33 -2.03 -25.14
N ASP A 375 15.49 -1.68 -24.57
CA ASP A 375 16.07 -0.34 -24.65
C ASP A 375 16.32 0.11 -26.10
N GLU A 376 16.88 -0.75 -26.95
CA GLU A 376 17.10 -0.45 -28.39
C GLU A 376 15.80 -0.05 -29.10
N ARG A 377 14.69 -0.73 -28.77
CA ARG A 377 13.37 -0.44 -29.34
C ARG A 377 12.72 0.81 -28.75
N LEU A 378 13.15 1.21 -27.55
CA LEU A 378 12.63 2.37 -26.82
C LEU A 378 13.49 3.62 -27.03
N GLN A 379 14.60 3.50 -27.75
CA GLN A 379 15.46 4.62 -28.10
C GLN A 379 14.66 5.67 -28.88
N GLY A 380 14.70 6.93 -28.42
CA GLY A 380 13.95 8.03 -29.03
C GLY A 380 12.43 8.02 -28.76
N HIS A 381 11.94 7.19 -27.83
CA HIS A 381 10.53 7.25 -27.42
C HIS A 381 10.20 8.60 -26.76
N ARG A 382 9.07 9.21 -27.15
CA ARG A 382 8.72 10.59 -26.75
C ARG A 382 8.22 10.74 -25.31
N GLN A 383 7.54 9.73 -24.80
CA GLN A 383 7.02 9.69 -23.42
C GLN A 383 7.98 8.94 -22.50
N SER A 384 7.78 9.08 -21.19
CA SER A 384 8.57 8.42 -20.14
C SER A 384 8.60 6.89 -20.31
N VAL A 385 9.76 6.31 -19.98
CA VAL A 385 10.00 4.87 -19.99
C VAL A 385 10.33 4.44 -18.56
N HIS A 386 9.49 3.57 -18.01
CA HIS A 386 9.64 3.01 -16.67
C HIS A 386 10.17 1.58 -16.77
N ARG A 387 11.38 1.32 -16.26
CA ARG A 387 11.98 -0.01 -16.22
C ARG A 387 11.65 -0.70 -14.91
N VAL A 388 11.20 -1.94 -15.02
CA VAL A 388 10.75 -2.76 -13.91
C VAL A 388 11.70 -3.94 -13.73
N GLU A 389 12.02 -4.23 -12.48
CA GLU A 389 12.71 -5.45 -12.11
C GLU A 389 12.18 -5.98 -10.78
N ASP A 390 12.53 -7.22 -10.43
CA ASP A 390 12.22 -7.75 -9.11
C ASP A 390 12.87 -6.89 -8.00
N GLY A 391 12.14 -6.68 -6.91
CA GLY A 391 12.62 -5.93 -5.75
C GLY A 391 13.56 -6.74 -4.86
N PHE A 392 14.20 -6.06 -3.91
CA PHE A 392 15.25 -6.66 -3.08
C PHE A 392 14.73 -7.64 -2.03
N LEU A 393 13.52 -7.42 -1.49
CA LEU A 393 12.79 -8.36 -0.63
C LEU A 393 11.67 -9.00 -1.45
N ARG A 394 11.95 -10.15 -2.06
CA ARG A 394 11.14 -10.69 -3.15
C ARG A 394 10.16 -11.79 -2.75
N SER A 395 10.65 -12.93 -2.26
CA SER A 395 9.86 -14.14 -2.01
C SER A 395 10.68 -15.16 -1.20
N VAL A 396 10.02 -16.22 -0.69
CA VAL A 396 10.71 -17.43 -0.20
C VAL A 396 11.05 -18.33 -1.40
N GLY A 397 12.30 -18.79 -1.51
CA GLY A 397 12.79 -19.70 -2.55
C GLY A 397 13.30 -19.04 -3.84
N LEU A 398 13.71 -19.87 -4.82
CA LEU A 398 14.31 -19.44 -6.10
C LEU A 398 13.29 -18.75 -7.03
N GLY A 399 13.76 -17.70 -7.73
CA GLY A 399 12.96 -16.96 -8.73
C GLY A 399 12.43 -17.83 -9.87
N ALA A 400 13.17 -18.88 -10.26
CA ALA A 400 12.79 -19.87 -11.26
C ALA A 400 11.52 -20.68 -10.90
N GLY A 401 11.18 -20.80 -9.60
CA GLY A 401 9.98 -21.51 -9.12
C GLY A 401 8.65 -20.80 -9.41
N LYS A 402 8.69 -19.59 -10.01
CA LYS A 402 7.53 -18.71 -10.21
C LYS A 402 6.77 -18.39 -8.91
N ALA A 403 7.47 -18.39 -7.78
CA ALA A 403 6.94 -17.82 -6.55
C ALA A 403 6.58 -16.36 -6.79
N ARG A 404 5.38 -15.95 -6.37
CA ARG A 404 4.87 -14.58 -6.54
C ARG A 404 5.82 -13.60 -5.85
N PRO A 405 6.38 -12.61 -6.57
CA PRO A 405 7.16 -11.55 -5.95
C PRO A 405 6.23 -10.65 -5.13
N LEU A 406 6.68 -10.26 -3.95
CA LEU A 406 6.04 -9.25 -3.10
C LEU A 406 6.55 -7.84 -3.34
N SER A 407 7.64 -7.70 -4.10
CA SER A 407 8.26 -6.40 -4.40
C SER A 407 8.75 -6.32 -5.83
N TRP A 408 8.52 -5.16 -6.47
CA TRP A 408 9.11 -4.74 -7.74
C TRP A 408 9.71 -3.35 -7.58
N VAL A 409 10.77 -3.08 -8.32
CA VAL A 409 11.28 -1.72 -8.51
C VAL A 409 10.69 -1.17 -9.80
N VAL A 410 10.39 0.13 -9.82
CA VAL A 410 9.89 0.84 -10.99
C VAL A 410 10.73 2.11 -11.15
N ASP A 411 11.61 2.13 -12.14
CA ASP A 411 12.59 3.20 -12.34
C ASP A 411 12.29 3.97 -13.63
N ASP A 412 12.00 5.25 -13.50
CA ASP A 412 11.63 6.14 -14.60
C ASP A 412 12.83 6.89 -15.23
N LEU A 413 14.06 6.64 -14.75
CA LEU A 413 15.29 7.25 -15.27
C LEU A 413 16.22 6.21 -15.93
N GLY A 414 16.41 5.07 -15.26
CA GLY A 414 17.33 4.01 -15.64
C GLY A 414 16.89 2.70 -15.01
N ILE A 415 17.81 1.99 -14.36
CA ILE A 415 17.52 0.86 -13.46
C ILE A 415 18.72 0.66 -12.53
N TYR A 416 18.50 0.23 -11.29
CA TYR A 416 19.53 0.19 -10.24
C TYR A 416 20.84 -0.54 -10.61
N TYR A 417 20.80 -1.58 -11.43
CA TYR A 417 21.98 -2.36 -11.81
C TYR A 417 22.73 -1.77 -13.02
N ASP A 418 22.16 -0.78 -13.72
CA ASP A 418 22.79 -0.16 -14.88
C ASP A 418 23.66 1.02 -14.44
N ALA A 419 24.98 0.81 -14.39
CA ALA A 419 25.95 1.84 -14.03
C ALA A 419 26.34 2.74 -15.23
N THR A 420 25.82 2.49 -16.43
CA THR A 420 26.12 3.31 -17.63
C THR A 420 25.34 4.63 -17.66
N ARG A 421 24.28 4.75 -16.86
CA ARG A 421 23.45 5.95 -16.75
C ARG A 421 22.92 6.13 -15.32
N THR A 422 22.32 7.27 -15.04
CA THR A 422 21.67 7.54 -13.75
C THR A 422 20.39 6.72 -13.60
N SER A 423 20.17 6.17 -12.40
CA SER A 423 18.94 5.48 -11.99
C SER A 423 18.14 6.33 -11.00
N ARG A 424 16.85 6.02 -10.82
CA ARG A 424 16.02 6.64 -9.76
C ARG A 424 16.59 6.32 -8.38
N LEU A 425 17.15 5.13 -8.16
CA LEU A 425 17.83 4.81 -6.92
C LEU A 425 19.07 5.68 -6.69
N GLU A 426 19.91 5.88 -7.71
CA GLU A 426 21.09 6.75 -7.62
C GLU A 426 20.71 8.19 -7.25
N ARG A 427 19.62 8.72 -7.82
CA ARG A 427 19.05 10.03 -7.44
C ARG A 427 18.55 10.08 -6.00
N ILE A 428 17.85 9.04 -5.54
CA ILE A 428 17.40 8.97 -4.13
C ILE A 428 18.61 9.00 -3.20
N LEU A 429 19.64 8.20 -3.48
CA LEU A 429 20.84 8.10 -2.67
C LEU A 429 21.67 9.40 -2.68
N ALA A 430 21.78 10.06 -3.83
CA ALA A 430 22.50 11.33 -3.96
C ALA A 430 21.77 12.48 -3.28
N ASP A 431 20.47 12.65 -3.53
CA ASP A 431 19.77 13.93 -3.30
C ASP A 431 18.86 13.93 -2.06
N HIS A 432 18.42 12.77 -1.57
CA HIS A 432 17.43 12.72 -0.48
C HIS A 432 18.02 13.14 0.87
N ALA A 433 17.25 13.91 1.66
CA ALA A 433 17.72 14.46 2.93
C ALA A 433 17.89 13.40 4.03
N PHE A 434 17.08 12.34 4.00
CA PHE A 434 17.03 11.26 5.01
C PHE A 434 16.87 11.81 6.43
N ASP A 435 15.66 12.24 6.77
CA ASP A 435 15.37 12.72 8.12
C ASP A 435 15.63 11.64 9.19
N PRO A 436 15.83 12.02 10.47
CA PRO A 436 16.15 11.06 11.53
C PRO A 436 15.11 9.95 11.72
N HIS A 437 13.82 10.23 11.48
CA HIS A 437 12.77 9.21 11.63
C HIS A 437 12.86 8.14 10.55
N LEU A 438 13.15 8.54 9.30
CA LEU A 438 13.39 7.61 8.20
C LEU A 438 14.63 6.75 8.44
N ILE A 439 15.71 7.33 8.98
CA ILE A 439 16.94 6.60 9.31
C ILE A 439 16.66 5.54 10.39
N GLU A 440 15.96 5.90 11.47
CA GLU A 440 15.64 4.95 12.54
C GLU A 440 14.71 3.84 12.05
N ARG A 441 13.75 4.16 11.17
CA ARG A 441 12.91 3.16 10.48
C ARG A 441 13.75 2.21 9.64
N ALA A 442 14.72 2.72 8.89
CA ALA A 442 15.62 1.91 8.06
C ALA A 442 16.51 0.99 8.91
N LYS A 443 17.06 1.52 10.01
CA LYS A 443 17.84 0.74 10.98
C LYS A 443 17.00 -0.39 11.59
N SER A 444 15.79 -0.09 12.04
CA SER A 444 14.87 -1.08 12.61
C SER A 444 14.53 -2.18 11.58
N LEU A 445 14.24 -1.81 10.33
CA LEU A 445 13.99 -2.77 9.26
C LEU A 445 15.23 -3.63 8.97
N ARG A 446 16.42 -3.02 8.90
CA ARG A 446 17.69 -3.75 8.68
C ARG A 446 17.90 -4.80 9.76
N LEU A 447 17.81 -4.40 11.03
CA LEU A 447 17.97 -5.32 12.16
C LEU A 447 16.93 -6.44 12.13
N ALA A 448 15.67 -6.13 11.78
CA ALA A 448 14.63 -7.13 11.64
C ALA A 448 14.91 -8.13 10.50
N ILE A 449 15.43 -7.68 9.35
CA ILE A 449 15.85 -8.56 8.24
C ILE A 449 16.99 -9.48 8.68
N CYS A 450 18.00 -8.93 9.35
CA CYS A 450 19.14 -9.69 9.85
C CYS A 450 18.70 -10.75 10.86
N ASN A 451 17.88 -10.38 11.84
CA ASN A 451 17.37 -11.29 12.88
C ASN A 451 16.44 -12.37 12.32
N ALA A 452 15.70 -12.06 11.24
CA ALA A 452 14.87 -13.03 10.54
C ALA A 452 15.69 -14.02 9.69
N GLY A 453 17.00 -13.81 9.57
CA GLY A 453 17.88 -14.63 8.75
C GLY A 453 17.62 -14.53 7.25
N LEU A 454 16.87 -13.51 6.81
CA LEU A 454 16.45 -13.46 5.42
C LEU A 454 17.61 -13.10 4.49
N THR A 455 17.69 -13.88 3.41
CA THR A 455 18.50 -13.65 2.22
C THR A 455 17.61 -13.66 0.99
N LYS A 456 18.14 -13.33 -0.18
CA LYS A 456 17.34 -13.30 -1.43
C LYS A 456 16.61 -14.62 -1.72
N TYR A 457 17.21 -15.76 -1.39
CA TYR A 457 16.70 -17.09 -1.75
C TYR A 457 16.25 -17.95 -0.57
N ASN A 458 16.73 -17.70 0.66
CA ASN A 458 16.36 -18.44 1.88
C ASN A 458 16.43 -19.97 1.71
N LEU A 459 17.56 -20.46 1.18
CA LEU A 459 17.75 -21.89 0.95
C LEU A 459 18.23 -22.58 2.24
N PRO A 460 17.68 -23.76 2.60
CA PRO A 460 18.23 -24.59 3.66
C PRO A 460 19.60 -25.14 3.25
N GLY A 461 20.37 -25.63 4.22
CA GLY A 461 21.66 -26.23 3.93
C GLY A 461 22.46 -26.57 5.19
N CYS A 462 23.62 -27.17 4.97
CA CYS A 462 24.55 -27.58 6.01
C CYS A 462 25.38 -26.40 6.54
N VAL A 463 25.72 -26.49 7.83
CA VAL A 463 26.55 -25.50 8.52
C VAL A 463 28.00 -25.62 8.08
N TRP A 464 28.53 -24.61 7.39
CA TRP A 464 29.97 -24.55 7.10
C TRP A 464 30.77 -24.27 8.38
N GLN A 465 31.91 -24.95 8.53
CA GLN A 465 32.81 -24.82 9.67
C GLN A 465 34.11 -24.17 9.22
N ARG A 466 34.48 -23.07 9.88
CA ARG A 466 35.71 -22.35 9.59
C ARG A 466 36.93 -23.21 9.93
N PRO A 467 37.92 -23.35 9.02
CA PRO A 467 39.17 -24.02 9.35
C PRO A 467 39.91 -23.29 10.48
N THR A 468 40.33 -24.03 11.51
CA THR A 468 40.93 -23.45 12.73
C THR A 468 42.24 -22.71 12.50
N ALA A 469 42.99 -23.06 11.46
CA ALA A 469 44.28 -22.45 11.14
C ALA A 469 44.17 -21.18 10.26
N VAL A 470 42.97 -20.78 9.85
CA VAL A 470 42.76 -19.71 8.87
C VAL A 470 42.41 -18.39 9.55
N GLN A 471 43.30 -17.40 9.36
CA GLN A 471 43.12 -16.05 9.91
C GLN A 471 42.16 -15.18 9.11
N GLN A 472 42.12 -15.32 7.78
CA GLN A 472 41.26 -14.50 6.91
C GLN A 472 40.50 -15.39 5.93
N VAL A 473 39.16 -15.27 5.94
CA VAL A 473 38.25 -15.97 5.03
C VAL A 473 37.51 -14.96 4.17
N ILE A 474 37.67 -15.09 2.85
CA ILE A 474 37.02 -14.24 1.85
C ILE A 474 35.96 -15.06 1.12
N LEU A 475 34.69 -14.64 1.21
CA LEU A 475 33.61 -15.23 0.43
C LEU A 475 33.48 -14.55 -0.92
N VAL A 476 33.61 -15.34 -2.00
CA VAL A 476 33.33 -14.93 -3.38
C VAL A 476 32.01 -15.56 -3.83
N THR A 477 31.03 -14.72 -4.19
CA THR A 477 29.74 -15.23 -4.69
C THR A 477 29.70 -15.23 -6.21
N GLY A 478 29.36 -16.39 -6.78
CA GLY A 478 29.15 -16.55 -8.21
C GLY A 478 27.84 -15.91 -8.67
N GLN A 479 27.82 -15.48 -9.93
CA GLN A 479 26.65 -14.93 -10.61
C GLN A 479 26.42 -15.65 -11.95
N VAL A 480 25.21 -15.53 -12.50
CA VAL A 480 24.95 -15.96 -13.87
C VAL A 480 25.63 -14.98 -14.81
N GLU A 481 26.61 -15.41 -15.61
CA GLU A 481 27.47 -14.51 -16.40
C GLU A 481 26.68 -13.67 -17.43
N GLY A 482 25.57 -14.21 -17.95
CA GLY A 482 24.64 -13.49 -18.83
C GLY A 482 23.66 -12.54 -18.11
N ASP A 483 23.82 -12.29 -16.81
CA ASP A 483 22.96 -11.37 -16.06
C ASP A 483 23.13 -9.92 -16.53
N ALA A 484 22.02 -9.17 -16.56
CA ALA A 484 22.03 -7.76 -16.95
C ALA A 484 22.87 -6.91 -15.97
N SER A 485 22.92 -7.27 -14.70
CA SER A 485 23.75 -6.61 -13.68
C SER A 485 25.24 -6.71 -13.99
N ILE A 486 25.71 -7.82 -14.56
CA ILE A 486 27.08 -7.93 -15.06
C ILE A 486 27.20 -7.06 -16.31
N ARG A 487 26.35 -7.27 -17.32
CA ARG A 487 26.45 -6.54 -18.60
C ARG A 487 26.49 -5.01 -18.45
N PHE A 488 25.70 -4.45 -17.53
CA PHE A 488 25.57 -3.00 -17.35
C PHE A 488 26.28 -2.45 -16.10
N GLY A 489 26.69 -3.32 -15.17
CA GLY A 489 27.32 -2.93 -13.92
C GLY A 489 28.81 -3.29 -13.82
N SER A 490 29.31 -4.24 -14.61
CA SER A 490 30.75 -4.52 -14.64
C SER A 490 31.52 -3.57 -15.57
N ASN A 491 32.82 -3.40 -15.31
CA ASN A 491 33.72 -2.60 -16.14
C ASN A 491 34.72 -3.48 -16.90
N ARG A 492 35.72 -4.07 -16.22
CA ARG A 492 36.73 -4.93 -16.88
C ARG A 492 36.48 -6.43 -16.71
N ILE A 493 35.94 -6.84 -15.56
CA ILE A 493 35.71 -8.26 -15.23
C ILE A 493 34.28 -8.65 -15.59
N HIS A 494 34.12 -9.68 -16.42
CA HIS A 494 32.79 -10.11 -16.91
C HIS A 494 32.44 -11.58 -16.63
N SER A 495 33.31 -12.34 -15.95
CA SER A 495 33.08 -13.76 -15.64
C SER A 495 33.46 -14.11 -14.20
N ASN A 496 32.92 -15.21 -13.68
CA ASN A 496 33.19 -15.66 -12.31
C ASN A 496 34.66 -16.07 -12.14
N LEU A 497 35.25 -16.68 -13.17
CA LEU A 497 36.65 -17.07 -13.18
C LEU A 497 37.59 -15.87 -13.06
N HIS A 498 37.34 -14.81 -13.84
CA HIS A 498 38.14 -13.59 -13.76
C HIS A 498 37.99 -12.88 -12.40
N LEU A 499 36.81 -12.94 -11.80
CA LEU A 499 36.59 -12.46 -10.43
C LEU A 499 37.47 -13.24 -9.44
N LEU A 500 37.42 -14.58 -9.48
CA LEU A 500 38.21 -15.43 -8.57
C LEU A 500 39.71 -15.21 -8.76
N ARG A 501 40.19 -15.10 -10.00
CA ARG A 501 41.58 -14.75 -10.31
C ARG A 501 41.98 -13.43 -9.66
N ALA A 502 41.21 -12.37 -9.89
CA ALA A 502 41.51 -11.06 -9.33
C ALA A 502 41.48 -11.05 -7.78
N VAL A 503 40.58 -11.83 -7.17
CA VAL A 503 40.52 -11.98 -5.71
C VAL A 503 41.75 -12.71 -5.19
N ARG A 504 42.12 -13.85 -5.79
CA ARG A 504 43.29 -14.64 -5.39
C ARG A 504 44.59 -13.87 -5.55
N GLU A 505 44.78 -13.19 -6.68
CA GLU A 505 45.98 -12.40 -6.95
C GLU A 505 46.23 -11.29 -5.92
N ARG A 506 45.15 -10.70 -5.39
CA ARG A 506 45.23 -9.65 -4.37
C ARG A 506 45.31 -10.18 -2.94
N ASN A 507 44.85 -11.40 -2.72
CA ASN A 507 44.74 -12.03 -1.40
C ASN A 507 45.37 -13.43 -1.47
N PRO A 508 46.70 -13.54 -1.68
CA PRO A 508 47.35 -14.82 -1.90
C PRO A 508 47.22 -15.76 -0.70
N ASP A 509 47.29 -15.22 0.52
CA ASP A 509 47.31 -15.99 1.77
C ASP A 509 45.92 -16.18 2.40
N ALA A 510 44.88 -15.53 1.87
CA ALA A 510 43.53 -15.64 2.38
C ALA A 510 42.87 -16.96 1.97
N TRP A 511 41.98 -17.48 2.80
CA TRP A 511 41.13 -18.61 2.44
C TRP A 511 39.96 -18.12 1.59
N VAL A 512 40.03 -18.37 0.28
CA VAL A 512 39.03 -17.95 -0.70
C VAL A 512 37.96 -19.03 -0.81
N LEU A 513 36.76 -18.67 -0.38
CA LEU A 513 35.58 -19.50 -0.38
C LEU A 513 34.68 -19.14 -1.56
N TYR A 514 34.52 -20.03 -2.54
CA TYR A 514 33.65 -19.76 -3.68
C TYR A 514 32.26 -20.37 -3.47
N LYS A 515 31.21 -19.55 -3.52
CA LYS A 515 29.82 -20.01 -3.51
C LYS A 515 29.20 -19.83 -4.91
N PRO A 516 28.99 -20.90 -5.70
CA PRO A 516 28.35 -20.81 -7.00
C PRO A 516 26.90 -20.31 -6.89
N HIS A 517 26.39 -19.73 -7.98
CA HIS A 517 25.03 -19.19 -8.01
C HIS A 517 23.99 -20.33 -7.92
N PRO A 518 22.94 -20.24 -7.08
CA PRO A 518 22.03 -21.35 -6.86
C PRO A 518 21.19 -21.72 -8.09
N GLU A 519 20.88 -20.77 -8.98
CA GLU A 519 20.19 -21.09 -10.25
C GLU A 519 21.07 -21.89 -11.24
N VAL A 520 22.39 -21.76 -11.14
CA VAL A 520 23.36 -22.54 -11.93
C VAL A 520 23.48 -23.95 -11.35
N LEU A 521 23.56 -24.06 -10.02
CA LEU A 521 23.52 -25.34 -9.31
C LEU A 521 22.22 -26.12 -9.59
N ALA A 522 21.09 -25.42 -9.63
CA ALA A 522 19.78 -26.00 -9.95
C ALA A 522 19.58 -26.31 -11.45
N GLY A 523 20.55 -26.01 -12.32
CA GLY A 523 20.46 -26.25 -13.77
C GLY A 523 19.43 -25.39 -14.51
N THR A 524 18.89 -24.36 -13.86
CA THR A 524 17.89 -23.46 -14.46
C THR A 524 18.49 -22.37 -15.33
N ARG A 525 19.81 -22.20 -15.26
CA ARG A 525 20.61 -21.26 -16.04
C ARG A 525 21.87 -21.96 -16.56
N PRO A 526 22.42 -21.51 -17.71
CA PRO A 526 23.66 -22.07 -18.23
C PRO A 526 24.82 -21.83 -17.26
N ARG A 527 25.72 -22.81 -17.17
CA ARG A 527 27.04 -22.67 -16.55
C ARG A 527 27.90 -21.73 -17.39
N GLY A 528 28.86 -21.06 -16.75
CA GLY A 528 29.88 -20.30 -17.47
C GLY A 528 30.80 -21.23 -18.26
N ASP A 529 31.35 -20.74 -19.37
CA ASP A 529 32.15 -21.58 -20.29
C ASP A 529 33.41 -22.17 -19.61
N ASP A 530 33.97 -21.47 -18.61
CA ASP A 530 35.16 -21.89 -17.87
C ASP A 530 34.90 -22.19 -16.37
N GLU A 531 33.65 -22.46 -15.98
CA GLU A 531 33.28 -22.61 -14.57
C GLU A 531 33.99 -23.80 -13.89
N GLU A 532 34.41 -24.82 -14.65
CA GLU A 532 35.22 -25.94 -14.16
C GLU A 532 36.62 -25.53 -13.71
N GLN A 533 37.17 -24.41 -14.22
CA GLN A 533 38.48 -23.92 -13.80
C GLN A 533 38.44 -23.14 -12.49
N THR A 534 37.25 -22.83 -11.96
CA THR A 534 37.09 -21.98 -10.76
C THR A 534 37.71 -22.61 -9.51
N VAL A 535 37.69 -23.95 -9.40
CA VAL A 535 38.32 -24.71 -8.30
C VAL A 535 39.83 -24.49 -8.18
N HIS A 536 40.51 -24.03 -9.23
CA HIS A 536 41.94 -23.74 -9.17
C HIS A 536 42.28 -22.37 -8.57
N TRP A 537 41.28 -21.53 -8.31
CA TRP A 537 41.47 -20.15 -7.85
C TRP A 537 40.84 -19.88 -6.48
N CYS A 538 40.22 -20.88 -5.87
CA CYS A 538 39.67 -20.85 -4.52
C CYS A 538 40.17 -22.05 -3.71
N ASP A 539 40.16 -21.95 -2.38
CA ASP A 539 40.52 -23.08 -1.51
C ASP A 539 39.37 -24.07 -1.37
N GLU A 540 38.12 -23.58 -1.42
CA GLU A 540 36.92 -24.41 -1.24
C GLU A 540 35.74 -23.87 -2.04
N VAL A 541 34.95 -24.78 -2.64
CA VAL A 541 33.69 -24.47 -3.33
C VAL A 541 32.51 -24.99 -2.50
N ILE A 542 31.59 -24.10 -2.14
CA ILE A 542 30.44 -24.42 -1.27
C ILE A 542 29.11 -24.29 -2.00
N SER A 543 28.45 -25.43 -2.16
CA SER A 543 27.13 -25.54 -2.79
C SER A 543 26.00 -25.35 -1.78
N ASP A 544 26.07 -26.08 -0.67
CA ASP A 544 24.91 -26.40 0.19
C ASP A 544 24.93 -25.69 1.56
N THR A 545 25.55 -24.52 1.64
CA THR A 545 25.53 -23.70 2.87
C THR A 545 24.66 -22.46 2.68
N PRO A 546 23.76 -22.14 3.64
CA PRO A 546 22.96 -20.91 3.59
C PRO A 546 23.85 -19.67 3.60
N LEU A 547 23.57 -18.72 2.70
CA LEU A 547 24.35 -17.48 2.59
C LEU A 547 24.37 -16.70 3.91
N GLN A 548 23.25 -16.63 4.63
CA GLN A 548 23.17 -15.93 5.92
C GLN A 548 24.25 -16.43 6.88
N GLN A 549 24.36 -17.75 7.02
CA GLN A 549 25.26 -18.38 7.97
C GLN A 549 26.72 -18.18 7.57
N LEU A 550 27.03 -18.15 6.26
CA LEU A 550 28.36 -17.76 5.78
C LEU A 550 28.68 -16.30 6.18
N LEU A 551 27.73 -15.38 6.00
CA LEU A 551 27.93 -13.96 6.34
C LEU A 551 28.16 -13.71 7.84
N GLU A 552 27.88 -14.68 8.72
CA GLU A 552 28.13 -14.56 10.17
C GLU A 552 29.56 -14.98 10.56
N VAL A 553 30.28 -15.69 9.69
CA VAL A 553 31.57 -16.34 10.04
C VAL A 553 32.74 -15.98 9.12
N VAL A 554 32.46 -15.40 7.94
CA VAL A 554 33.48 -14.92 6.99
C VAL A 554 33.93 -13.51 7.37
N ASP A 555 35.18 -13.18 7.05
CA ASP A 555 35.75 -11.88 7.42
C ASP A 555 35.42 -10.81 6.37
N GLU A 556 35.36 -11.19 5.09
CA GLU A 556 35.08 -10.26 3.99
C GLU A 556 34.28 -10.94 2.87
N VAL A 557 33.57 -10.13 2.08
CA VAL A 557 32.78 -10.59 0.93
C VAL A 557 33.23 -9.86 -0.33
N HIS A 558 33.70 -10.61 -1.32
CA HIS A 558 34.18 -10.08 -2.60
C HIS A 558 33.18 -10.42 -3.71
N VAL A 559 32.70 -9.39 -4.41
CA VAL A 559 31.63 -9.53 -5.40
C VAL A 559 31.93 -8.76 -6.66
N LEU A 560 31.37 -9.20 -7.78
CA LEU A 560 31.32 -8.40 -9.00
C LEU A 560 30.18 -7.38 -8.92
N THR A 561 28.94 -7.82 -9.09
CA THR A 561 27.73 -6.98 -8.98
C THR A 561 26.60 -7.61 -8.16
N SER A 562 26.89 -8.72 -7.48
CA SER A 562 25.90 -9.56 -6.79
C SER A 562 25.14 -8.80 -5.72
N GLN A 563 23.85 -9.10 -5.55
CA GLN A 563 23.07 -8.59 -4.42
C GLN A 563 23.63 -9.08 -3.06
N SER A 564 24.38 -10.18 -3.03
CA SER A 564 25.01 -10.71 -1.82
C SER A 564 25.94 -9.72 -1.14
N GLY A 565 26.58 -8.81 -1.89
CA GLY A 565 27.38 -7.73 -1.30
C GLY A 565 26.52 -6.75 -0.50
N PHE A 566 25.31 -6.43 -0.96
CA PHE A 566 24.38 -5.63 -0.15
C PHE A 566 23.92 -6.41 1.10
N GLU A 567 23.65 -7.71 0.98
CA GLU A 567 23.25 -8.56 2.11
C GLU A 567 24.36 -8.69 3.18
N ALA A 568 25.62 -8.65 2.76
CA ALA A 568 26.81 -8.59 3.61
C ALA A 568 26.90 -7.24 4.35
N LEU A 569 26.70 -6.13 3.63
CA LEU A 569 26.65 -4.79 4.22
C LEU A 569 25.57 -4.68 5.31
N LEU A 570 24.38 -5.25 5.11
CA LEU A 570 23.31 -5.23 6.13
C LEU A 570 23.75 -5.82 7.48
N ARG A 571 24.66 -6.80 7.44
CA ARG A 571 25.22 -7.54 8.58
C ARG A 571 26.54 -6.96 9.09
N GLY A 572 27.03 -5.88 8.48
CA GLY A 572 28.29 -5.25 8.87
C GLY A 572 29.55 -6.00 8.41
N VAL A 573 29.43 -6.92 7.45
CA VAL A 573 30.58 -7.60 6.86
C VAL A 573 31.25 -6.65 5.85
N PRO A 574 32.58 -6.45 5.89
CA PRO A 574 33.31 -5.70 4.87
C PRO A 574 33.08 -6.26 3.46
N VAL A 575 32.93 -5.37 2.48
CA VAL A 575 32.63 -5.74 1.09
C VAL A 575 33.57 -5.05 0.12
N THR A 576 34.17 -5.85 -0.75
CA THR A 576 34.98 -5.40 -1.88
C THR A 576 34.24 -5.65 -3.19
N THR A 577 34.06 -4.62 -4.01
CA THR A 577 33.36 -4.74 -5.29
C THR A 577 34.33 -4.60 -6.47
N TYR A 578 34.32 -5.59 -7.35
CA TYR A 578 35.08 -5.62 -8.61
C TYR A 578 34.26 -5.14 -9.82
N GLY A 579 32.97 -4.87 -9.61
CA GLY A 579 32.09 -4.17 -10.54
C GLY A 579 31.53 -2.90 -9.90
N GLN A 580 30.40 -2.42 -10.43
CA GLN A 580 29.79 -1.16 -10.05
C GLN A 580 28.31 -1.36 -9.63
N PRO A 581 28.00 -2.28 -8.69
CA PRO A 581 26.63 -2.52 -8.23
C PRO A 581 26.03 -1.25 -7.62
N PHE A 582 24.71 -1.24 -7.42
CA PHE A 582 23.98 -0.05 -6.95
C PHE A 582 24.48 0.54 -5.62
N TYR A 583 25.11 -0.29 -4.77
CA TYR A 583 25.64 0.07 -3.45
C TYR A 583 27.14 0.44 -3.46
N ALA A 584 27.85 0.29 -4.59
CA ALA A 584 29.24 0.72 -4.74
C ALA A 584 29.36 2.23 -4.99
N GLY A 585 30.46 2.85 -4.57
CA GLY A 585 30.74 4.28 -4.76
C GLY A 585 30.25 5.19 -3.63
N TRP A 586 29.47 4.70 -2.68
CA TRP A 586 28.91 5.52 -1.59
C TRP A 586 29.76 5.54 -0.31
N GLY A 587 30.98 4.99 -0.36
CA GLY A 587 31.91 4.92 0.78
C GLY A 587 31.64 3.80 1.78
N LEU A 588 30.77 2.84 1.44
CA LEU A 588 30.45 1.65 2.26
C LEU A 588 31.19 0.39 1.81
N THR A 589 31.86 0.44 0.66
CA THR A 589 32.55 -0.69 0.01
C THR A 589 33.97 -0.28 -0.37
N GLN A 590 34.87 -1.27 -0.48
CA GLN A 590 36.13 -1.09 -1.19
C GLN A 590 35.89 -1.30 -2.69
N ASP A 591 35.95 -0.20 -3.45
CA ASP A 591 35.58 -0.19 -4.85
C ASP A 591 36.82 -0.35 -5.75
N MET A 592 36.92 -1.46 -6.48
CA MET A 592 38.14 -1.81 -7.23
C MET A 592 38.16 -1.34 -8.68
N ASP A 593 36.98 -1.14 -9.28
CA ASP A 593 36.85 -0.87 -10.73
C ASP A 593 35.68 0.08 -11.05
N LEU A 594 35.50 1.12 -10.23
CA LEU A 594 34.55 2.20 -10.52
C LEU A 594 35.08 3.10 -11.63
N ARG A 595 34.29 3.27 -12.69
CA ARG A 595 34.61 4.22 -13.76
C ARG A 595 34.54 5.67 -13.27
N PRO A 596 35.35 6.59 -13.82
CA PRO A 596 35.35 7.99 -13.43
C PRO A 596 33.96 8.65 -13.50
N GLU A 597 33.16 8.31 -14.51
CA GLU A 597 31.81 8.87 -14.66
C GLU A 597 30.85 8.37 -13.58
N VAL A 598 31.06 7.16 -13.06
CA VAL A 598 30.27 6.62 -11.95
C VAL A 598 30.70 7.24 -10.63
N GLN A 599 32.01 7.39 -10.40
CA GLN A 599 32.56 8.08 -9.23
C GLN A 599 32.03 9.52 -9.14
N ALA A 600 31.98 10.24 -10.27
CA ALA A 600 31.45 11.60 -10.32
C ALA A 600 29.97 11.68 -9.90
N ARG A 601 29.14 10.69 -10.28
CA ARG A 601 27.71 10.65 -9.93
C ARG A 601 27.45 10.14 -8.51
N ARG A 602 28.33 9.29 -7.98
CA ARG A 602 28.23 8.69 -6.64
C ARG A 602 29.27 9.30 -5.71
N SER A 603 29.28 10.62 -5.59
CA SER A 603 30.28 11.36 -4.81
C SER A 603 29.92 11.51 -3.33
N ARG A 604 28.64 11.29 -2.97
CA ARG A 604 28.15 11.40 -1.59
C ARG A 604 28.57 10.18 -0.77
N LYS A 605 29.09 10.41 0.44
CA LYS A 605 29.27 9.35 1.43
C LYS A 605 27.95 9.11 2.17
N LEU A 606 27.55 7.84 2.27
CA LEU A 606 26.32 7.43 2.95
C LEU A 606 26.62 6.60 4.19
N THR A 607 25.72 6.66 5.17
CA THR A 607 25.65 5.63 6.21
C THR A 607 24.92 4.40 5.67
N LEU A 608 25.14 3.24 6.29
CA LEU A 608 24.45 2.01 5.91
C LEU A 608 22.92 2.18 5.99
N ASP A 609 22.41 2.82 7.04
CA ASP A 609 20.98 3.01 7.21
C ASP A 609 20.38 4.00 6.18
N GLN A 610 21.17 4.96 5.66
CA GLN A 610 20.76 5.78 4.50
C GLN A 610 20.66 4.95 3.21
N LEU A 611 21.65 4.08 2.96
CA LEU A 611 21.59 3.15 1.83
C LEU A 611 20.36 2.23 1.95
N VAL A 612 20.06 1.71 3.14
CA VAL A 612 18.86 0.90 3.41
C VAL A 612 17.58 1.69 3.18
N ALA A 613 17.49 2.93 3.66
CA ALA A 613 16.33 3.78 3.45
C ALA A 613 16.05 3.98 1.95
N GLY A 614 17.06 4.34 1.18
CA GLY A 614 16.91 4.51 -0.27
C GLY A 614 16.51 3.21 -0.97
N THR A 615 17.19 2.11 -0.62
CA THR A 615 17.08 0.82 -1.34
C THR A 615 15.83 0.03 -0.98
N LEU A 616 15.40 0.02 0.28
CA LEU A 616 14.32 -0.83 0.78
C LEU A 616 13.04 -0.07 1.16
N LEU A 617 13.11 1.23 1.47
CA LEU A 617 11.92 2.00 1.88
C LEU A 617 11.36 2.88 0.76
N LEU A 618 12.24 3.56 0.01
CA LEU A 618 11.84 4.60 -0.94
C LEU A 618 11.73 4.12 -2.39
N TYR A 619 12.61 3.22 -2.81
CA TYR A 619 12.74 2.83 -4.22
C TYR A 619 11.79 1.70 -4.66
N PRO A 620 11.56 0.61 -3.88
CA PRO A 620 10.70 -0.48 -4.32
C PRO A 620 9.22 -0.23 -3.99
N THR A 621 8.36 -0.78 -4.82
CA THR A 621 6.93 -0.95 -4.56
C THR A 621 6.70 -2.33 -3.97
N TYR A 622 5.91 -2.41 -2.90
CA TYR A 622 5.55 -3.67 -2.23
C TYR A 622 4.05 -3.95 -2.37
N VAL A 623 3.69 -5.22 -2.57
CA VAL A 623 2.29 -5.68 -2.64
C VAL A 623 2.10 -6.86 -1.68
N SER A 624 1.17 -6.69 -0.75
CA SER A 624 0.82 -7.72 0.24
C SER A 624 0.18 -8.93 -0.44
N ARG A 625 0.57 -10.12 0.01
CA ARG A 625 -0.08 -11.37 -0.39
C ARG A 625 -1.41 -11.61 0.32
N ILE A 626 -1.63 -10.94 1.45
CA ILE A 626 -2.84 -11.06 2.27
C ILE A 626 -3.97 -10.26 1.62
N THR A 627 -3.68 -9.02 1.24
CA THR A 627 -4.70 -8.06 0.77
C THR A 627 -4.71 -7.85 -0.75
N ASN A 628 -3.66 -8.27 -1.47
CA ASN A 628 -3.43 -7.91 -2.87
C ASN A 628 -3.39 -6.39 -3.11
N ARG A 629 -2.98 -5.65 -2.10
CA ARG A 629 -2.90 -4.19 -2.09
C ARG A 629 -1.45 -3.77 -1.83
N PHE A 630 -1.11 -2.53 -2.15
CA PHE A 630 0.19 -1.97 -1.77
C PHE A 630 0.44 -2.11 -0.26
N THR A 631 1.68 -2.34 0.13
CA THR A 631 2.08 -2.56 1.51
C THR A 631 3.44 -1.96 1.81
N THR A 632 3.92 -2.15 3.04
CA THR A 632 5.23 -1.69 3.51
C THR A 632 6.28 -2.82 3.46
N PRO A 633 7.58 -2.50 3.40
CA PRO A 633 8.63 -3.51 3.52
C PRO A 633 8.59 -4.24 4.86
N GLU A 634 8.17 -3.59 5.95
CA GLU A 634 8.00 -4.21 7.27
C GLU A 634 6.90 -5.27 7.27
N GLN A 635 5.77 -4.96 6.64
CA GLN A 635 4.69 -5.94 6.46
C GLN A 635 5.10 -7.05 5.49
N THR A 636 5.86 -6.72 4.44
CA THR A 636 6.42 -7.72 3.52
C THR A 636 7.35 -8.68 4.25
N LEU A 637 8.21 -8.17 5.13
CA LEU A 637 9.08 -8.98 5.99
C LEU A 637 8.27 -9.93 6.88
N TYR A 638 7.23 -9.42 7.54
CA TYR A 638 6.30 -10.25 8.32
C TYR A 638 5.65 -11.36 7.47
N GLU A 639 5.22 -11.04 6.26
CA GLU A 639 4.60 -12.01 5.34
C GLU A 639 5.59 -13.06 4.80
N LEU A 640 6.87 -12.70 4.66
CA LEU A 640 7.95 -13.62 4.31
C LEU A 640 8.25 -14.58 5.46
N GLN A 641 8.32 -14.09 6.70
CA GLN A 641 8.54 -14.93 7.88
C GLN A 641 7.38 -15.92 8.11
N ASN A 642 6.15 -15.49 7.81
CA ASN A 642 4.94 -16.28 8.03
C ASN A 642 4.46 -16.96 6.73
N TRP A 643 5.36 -17.22 5.78
CA TRP A 643 4.97 -17.57 4.42
C TRP A 643 4.07 -18.80 4.31
N HIS A 644 4.30 -19.82 5.15
CA HIS A 644 3.54 -21.07 5.15
C HIS A 644 2.29 -21.04 6.06
N ALA A 645 2.27 -20.15 7.07
CA ALA A 645 1.14 -20.00 7.99
C ALA A 645 0.01 -19.13 7.41
N LEU A 646 0.33 -18.25 6.45
CA LEU A 646 -0.64 -17.41 5.78
C LEU A 646 -1.47 -18.21 4.75
N PRO A 647 -2.79 -17.96 4.65
CA PRO A 647 -3.68 -18.77 3.83
C PRO A 647 -3.21 -18.87 2.37
N PRO A 648 -3.32 -20.07 1.74
CA PRO A 648 -3.04 -20.24 0.32
C PRO A 648 -4.06 -19.47 -0.52
N GLN A 649 -3.61 -18.90 -1.64
CA GLN A 649 -4.42 -17.96 -2.42
C GLN A 649 -5.67 -18.61 -3.06
N PRO A 650 -6.82 -17.89 -3.09
CA PRO A 650 -7.83 -18.05 -4.13
C PRO A 650 -7.40 -17.23 -5.36
N GLY A 651 -6.67 -17.84 -6.30
CA GLY A 651 -6.24 -17.14 -7.52
C GLY A 651 -5.24 -17.93 -8.35
N ALA A 652 -5.75 -18.57 -9.41
CA ALA A 652 -5.03 -19.37 -10.41
C ALA A 652 -3.88 -20.21 -9.85
N THR A 653 -4.21 -21.32 -9.19
CA THR A 653 -3.34 -22.51 -9.32
C THR A 653 -3.10 -22.68 -10.82
N SER A 654 -1.82 -22.75 -11.21
CA SER A 654 -1.49 -23.22 -12.54
C SER A 654 -2.28 -24.52 -12.72
N ARG A 655 -3.23 -24.56 -13.68
CA ARG A 655 -3.98 -25.79 -13.99
C ARG A 655 -3.02 -26.97 -14.16
N TRP A 656 -1.78 -26.69 -14.60
CA TRP A 656 -0.67 -27.61 -14.69
C TRP A 656 -0.05 -28.07 -13.35
N GLN A 657 0.04 -27.21 -12.33
CA GLN A 657 0.48 -27.62 -10.98
C GLN A 657 -0.61 -28.41 -10.25
N ASP A 658 -1.88 -28.04 -10.41
CA ASP A 658 -3.00 -28.83 -9.90
C ASP A 658 -3.12 -30.17 -10.65
N LEU A 659 -2.90 -30.20 -11.97
CA LEU A 659 -2.87 -31.43 -12.76
C LEU A 659 -1.68 -32.31 -12.39
N LYS A 660 -0.48 -31.75 -12.18
CA LYS A 660 0.67 -32.49 -11.66
C LYS A 660 0.40 -33.04 -10.27
N ARG A 661 -0.20 -32.25 -9.37
CA ARG A 661 -0.55 -32.67 -8.01
C ARG A 661 -1.61 -33.78 -8.00
N ARG A 662 -2.57 -33.73 -8.92
CA ARG A 662 -3.60 -34.77 -9.13
C ARG A 662 -3.04 -36.02 -9.81
N LEU A 663 -2.13 -35.87 -10.78
CA LEU A 663 -1.46 -37.00 -11.43
C LEU A 663 -0.48 -37.70 -10.48
N SER A 664 0.27 -36.96 -9.66
CA SER A 664 1.16 -37.54 -8.65
C SER A 664 0.38 -38.28 -7.55
N SER A 665 -0.82 -37.79 -7.19
CA SER A 665 -1.69 -38.51 -6.25
C SER A 665 -2.38 -39.73 -6.87
N LEU A 666 -2.66 -39.70 -8.18
CA LEU A 666 -3.25 -40.83 -8.92
C LEU A 666 -2.23 -41.93 -9.26
N LEU A 667 -0.95 -41.59 -9.41
CA LEU A 667 0.12 -42.52 -9.78
C LEU A 667 0.85 -43.14 -8.58
N GLY A 668 0.42 -42.88 -7.34
CA GLY A 668 0.97 -43.52 -6.15
C GLY A 668 2.47 -43.27 -5.91
N MET A 669 3.04 -42.22 -6.52
CA MET A 669 4.45 -41.88 -6.30
C MET A 669 4.59 -41.32 -4.89
N LYS A 670 5.23 -42.08 -4.00
CA LYS A 670 5.63 -41.64 -2.66
C LYS A 670 6.28 -40.26 -2.77
N ARG A 671 5.90 -39.37 -1.85
CA ARG A 671 6.66 -38.14 -1.58
C ARG A 671 8.14 -38.52 -1.47
N PRO A 672 9.06 -37.91 -2.22
CA PRO A 672 10.40 -37.75 -1.67
C PRO A 672 10.19 -36.99 -0.37
N THR A 673 10.69 -37.55 0.73
CA THR A 673 10.97 -36.74 1.91
C THR A 673 11.81 -35.56 1.45
N ASP A 674 11.22 -34.37 1.55
CA ASP A 674 11.79 -33.17 2.22
C ASP A 674 10.71 -32.09 2.30
#